data_AF-A0A3Q1ES61-F1
#
_entry.id   AF-A0A3Q1ES61-F1
#
_cell.length_a   1.000
_cell.length_b   1.000
_cell.length_c   1.000
_cell.angle_alpha   90.00
_cell.angle_beta   90.00
_cell.angle_gamma   90.00
#
_symmetry.space_group_name_H-M   'P 1'
#
loop_
_entity.id
_entity.type
_entity.pdbx_description
1 polymer ?
#
loop_
_entity_poly.entity_id
_entity_poly.type
_entity_poly.pdbx_seq_one_letter_code
_entity_poly.pdbx_strand_id
1 'polypeptide(L)'
;KEDSVIEEKEVEESGQQEQTCSSEATAAPSSEETCGKELQSQVKTTRPKGGDETSKAQAASGGGAMAECAASPVDPDNESSPVGILSKERGSILGDVAPVWVPDAEAQVCMKCGVKFTFTKRRHHCRACGKVFCSLCSNLKFRLTHLDGKEGRVCVSCHSTLIKTPPRGKRRVWFADEISSSANLIPLDGLPPILTSTGVKGYTVEEQPSEMLLIQELESGRPKPLVFVLNANLLAMVKLVNDVNRKCWCVTTKGMHAVGQVEVVVLLQCLPEEKSFPKDIFSHFIQLYRDTLTGKVVKHLSLSLFGSRFLGSEEHAGFLYVRSTLQSLQGLPLPNQPYLFGLLVHRAEVAWAKAFPLRLMLRLGAEYRYPCPLYSVRFRKPLFGEIGHTIMRLLVDFRNYRYSLPMVPGLTVDLEAQRTLIKILMKALNKSNEHVLAIGACFNETADSHLICVQADDGQYQTQAISIHNQPRKTGSCFFIFSSALKASAGYLAKSSIVEGLMVQITVETMAELRRSLREMKDYTVTCGRLDQSESQELVCVQWVEEPIDGKSMESIISTKMFQKSEYKENGKIIRWTEVFFLQRADHPKGAVTDSAEHNRLTERIARAFCLALCPHLKLLKEDGMAKLGLRVTFDSQEVGFVAGSNGQPLPAQYLNALDSVLIPVIHSRGRKRGDESIVMELIFYILEN
;
A
#
# COMPACT_ATOMS: atom_id res chain seq x y z
N LYS A 1 60.25 -13.07 4.31
CA LYS A 1 60.45 -14.52 4.16
C LYS A 1 59.35 -15.00 3.23
N GLU A 2 59.73 -15.39 2.02
CA GLU A 2 59.00 -16.26 1.09
C GLU A 2 57.60 -15.74 0.71
N ASP A 3 57.43 -14.96 -0.37
CA ASP A 3 57.80 -15.15 -1.80
C ASP A 3 56.93 -16.18 -2.54
N SER A 4 56.18 -15.67 -3.51
CA SER A 4 55.86 -16.38 -4.76
C SER A 4 55.55 -15.35 -5.86
N VAL A 5 56.55 -15.13 -6.70
CA VAL A 5 56.47 -14.35 -7.94
C VAL A 5 56.00 -15.28 -9.07
N ILE A 6 55.14 -14.79 -9.95
CA ILE A 6 54.96 -15.35 -11.30
C ILE A 6 54.98 -14.17 -12.28
N GLU A 7 55.95 -14.18 -13.19
CA GLU A 7 56.14 -13.20 -14.27
C GLU A 7 55.51 -13.68 -15.60
N GLU A 8 55.70 -12.85 -16.63
CA GLU A 8 55.43 -13.08 -18.06
C GLU A 8 53.97 -12.88 -18.52
N LYS A 9 53.70 -12.22 -19.67
CA LYS A 9 54.60 -11.62 -20.67
C LYS A 9 53.88 -10.48 -21.43
N GLU A 10 54.59 -9.42 -21.76
CA GLU A 10 54.17 -8.46 -22.78
C GLU A 10 54.47 -9.02 -24.19
N VAL A 11 53.57 -8.79 -25.14
CA VAL A 11 53.83 -8.93 -26.58
C VAL A 11 53.21 -7.72 -27.27
N GLU A 12 54.05 -6.80 -27.71
CA GLU A 12 53.69 -5.88 -28.78
C GLU A 12 53.72 -6.64 -30.11
N GLU A 13 52.72 -6.45 -30.97
CA GLU A 13 52.91 -6.69 -32.40
C GLU A 13 52.26 -5.57 -33.21
N SER A 14 52.95 -5.16 -34.27
CA SER A 14 52.67 -3.97 -35.06
C SER A 14 51.58 -4.20 -36.10
N GLY A 15 50.92 -3.13 -36.52
CA GLY A 15 49.74 -3.21 -37.38
C GLY A 15 50.06 -3.57 -38.85
N GLN A 16 49.01 -4.00 -39.55
CA GLN A 16 48.93 -3.94 -41.01
C GLN A 16 47.61 -3.31 -41.45
N GLN A 17 47.69 -2.47 -42.47
CA GLN A 17 46.54 -1.91 -43.17
C GLN A 17 46.03 -2.95 -44.16
N GLU A 18 44.72 -3.15 -44.24
CA GLU A 18 44.09 -3.59 -45.50
C GLU A 18 42.94 -2.66 -45.87
N GLN A 19 42.86 -2.38 -47.17
CA GLN A 19 42.06 -1.32 -47.77
C GLN A 19 41.37 -1.89 -49.00
N THR A 20 40.04 -2.08 -48.96
CA THR A 20 39.10 -2.33 -50.10
C THR A 20 37.74 -2.73 -49.50
N CYS A 21 36.57 -2.48 -50.11
CA CYS A 21 36.20 -1.54 -51.17
C CYS A 21 34.71 -1.19 -51.03
N SER A 22 34.29 -0.14 -51.73
CA SER A 22 32.93 0.43 -51.85
C SER A 22 31.73 -0.53 -51.92
N SER A 23 30.61 -0.11 -51.32
CA SER A 23 29.36 0.05 -52.06
C SER A 23 28.53 1.23 -51.51
N GLU A 24 28.10 2.11 -52.41
CA GLU A 24 27.31 3.31 -52.10
C GLU A 24 25.81 3.00 -52.10
N ALA A 25 25.03 3.76 -51.30
CA ALA A 25 23.64 4.11 -51.63
C ALA A 25 23.21 5.34 -50.83
N THR A 26 23.46 6.54 -51.36
CA THR A 26 22.87 7.79 -50.88
C THR A 26 21.51 8.04 -51.52
N ALA A 27 20.51 8.40 -50.72
CA ALA A 27 19.28 9.05 -51.19
C ALA A 27 18.74 9.98 -50.10
N ALA A 28 18.54 11.25 -50.45
CA ALA A 28 18.09 12.34 -49.58
C ALA A 28 16.61 12.73 -49.92
N PRO A 29 15.96 13.66 -49.18
CA PRO A 29 14.51 13.63 -48.97
C PRO A 29 13.71 14.68 -49.78
N SER A 30 12.36 14.57 -49.78
CA SER A 30 11.43 15.67 -50.12
C SER A 30 9.95 15.34 -49.78
N SER A 31 9.08 16.38 -49.82
CA SER A 31 7.65 16.44 -49.41
C SER A 31 7.45 16.32 -47.89
N GLU A 32 7.02 17.34 -47.13
CA GLU A 32 6.27 18.57 -47.44
C GLU A 32 4.91 18.34 -48.14
N GLU A 33 3.83 18.40 -47.35
CA GLU A 33 2.57 19.00 -47.78
C GLU A 33 1.95 19.79 -46.60
N THR A 34 1.37 20.94 -46.91
CA THR A 34 0.71 21.87 -45.97
C THR A 34 -0.66 22.28 -46.51
N CYS A 35 -1.44 23.01 -45.70
CA CYS A 35 -2.76 23.61 -45.98
C CYS A 35 -3.97 22.67 -45.78
N GLY A 36 -5.10 23.09 -45.20
CA GLY A 36 -5.35 24.33 -44.45
C GLY A 36 -6.84 24.70 -44.30
N LYS A 37 -7.10 25.62 -43.36
CA LYS A 37 -8.30 26.49 -43.20
C LYS A 37 -9.65 25.91 -42.72
N GLU A 38 -10.03 26.43 -41.55
CA GLU A 38 -11.31 27.09 -41.20
C GLU A 38 -12.66 26.59 -41.75
N LEU A 39 -13.59 26.35 -40.82
CA LEU A 39 -14.94 26.92 -40.96
C LEU A 39 -15.58 27.21 -39.59
N GLN A 40 -16.10 28.43 -39.44
CA GLN A 40 -16.91 28.85 -38.29
C GLN A 40 -18.39 28.58 -38.57
N SER A 41 -19.20 28.32 -37.54
CA SER A 41 -20.65 28.56 -37.61
C SER A 41 -21.22 28.99 -36.26
N GLN A 42 -21.63 30.25 -36.16
CA GLN A 42 -22.48 30.76 -35.07
C GLN A 42 -23.95 30.43 -35.35
N VAL A 43 -24.74 30.01 -34.34
CA VAL A 43 -26.18 30.38 -34.27
C VAL A 43 -26.63 30.65 -32.82
N LYS A 44 -27.39 31.75 -32.72
CA LYS A 44 -28.01 32.44 -31.59
C LYS A 44 -28.88 31.63 -30.59
N THR A 45 -28.76 32.05 -29.32
CA THR A 45 -29.80 32.33 -28.30
C THR A 45 -31.29 32.12 -28.62
N THR A 46 -32.08 31.58 -27.66
CA THR A 46 -33.17 32.31 -26.94
C THR A 46 -33.70 31.58 -25.68
N ARG A 47 -34.30 32.33 -24.73
CA ARG A 47 -35.05 31.85 -23.52
C ARG A 47 -36.55 31.65 -23.86
N PRO A 48 -37.37 30.99 -22.99
CA PRO A 48 -38.02 31.63 -21.81
C PRO A 48 -37.76 30.84 -20.50
N LYS A 49 -37.85 31.31 -19.25
CA LYS A 49 -38.51 32.42 -18.50
C LYS A 49 -39.93 32.11 -17.96
N GLY A 50 -40.08 32.14 -16.63
CA GLY A 50 -41.34 32.06 -15.86
C GLY A 50 -41.66 30.64 -15.32
N GLY A 51 -42.06 30.44 -14.06
CA GLY A 51 -42.18 31.38 -12.94
C GLY A 51 -42.42 30.66 -11.60
N ASP A 52 -42.14 31.38 -10.52
CA ASP A 52 -42.56 31.17 -9.13
C ASP A 52 -44.05 30.78 -8.98
N GLU A 53 -44.41 29.96 -7.99
CA GLU A 53 -44.81 30.49 -6.67
C GLU A 53 -45.03 29.40 -5.60
N THR A 54 -45.02 29.85 -4.35
CA THR A 54 -45.13 29.08 -3.10
C THR A 54 -46.57 28.74 -2.71
N SER A 55 -46.78 27.66 -1.94
CA SER A 55 -47.63 27.74 -0.73
C SER A 55 -47.43 26.57 0.25
N LYS A 56 -47.58 26.88 1.54
CA LYS A 56 -47.55 25.93 2.68
C LYS A 56 -48.94 25.31 2.90
N ALA A 57 -49.01 24.15 3.55
CA ALA A 57 -50.00 23.90 4.61
C ALA A 57 -49.58 22.74 5.53
N GLN A 58 -49.82 22.88 6.83
CA GLN A 58 -49.76 21.81 7.84
C GLN A 58 -51.18 21.52 8.37
N ALA A 59 -51.42 20.27 8.79
CA ALA A 59 -52.32 19.88 9.89
C ALA A 59 -51.79 18.53 10.42
N ALA A 60 -51.53 18.27 11.71
CA ALA A 60 -52.34 18.46 12.92
C ALA A 60 -53.62 17.58 12.92
N SER A 61 -54.04 16.91 14.01
CA SER A 61 -53.40 16.56 15.30
C SER A 61 -54.37 15.68 16.12
N GLY A 62 -53.86 14.92 17.09
CA GLY A 62 -54.67 14.24 18.15
C GLY A 62 -54.62 12.71 18.09
N GLY A 63 -54.62 11.97 19.20
CA GLY A 63 -54.66 12.38 20.62
C GLY A 63 -55.62 11.49 21.43
N GLY A 64 -55.12 10.70 22.38
CA GLY A 64 -55.95 9.86 23.26
C GLY A 64 -55.17 8.80 24.04
N ALA A 65 -55.47 8.67 25.34
CA ALA A 65 -54.90 7.71 26.30
C ALA A 65 -56.07 7.02 27.07
N MET A 66 -55.94 6.24 28.15
CA MET A 66 -54.84 5.95 29.10
C MET A 66 -55.23 4.70 29.93
N ALA A 67 -54.33 3.74 30.21
CA ALA A 67 -54.51 2.80 31.35
C ALA A 67 -53.28 1.94 31.67
N GLU A 68 -52.94 1.87 32.96
CA GLU A 68 -51.98 0.94 33.60
C GLU A 68 -52.72 -0.19 34.34
N CYS A 69 -52.01 -1.28 34.68
CA CYS A 69 -52.07 -1.91 36.02
C CYS A 69 -50.90 -2.89 36.23
N ALA A 70 -50.62 -3.27 37.49
CA ALA A 70 -49.36 -3.88 37.91
C ALA A 70 -49.51 -4.99 38.99
N ALA A 71 -48.36 -5.62 39.31
CA ALA A 71 -48.01 -6.36 40.54
C ALA A 71 -48.20 -7.90 40.64
N SER A 72 -47.27 -8.50 41.41
CA SER A 72 -46.95 -9.92 41.68
C SER A 72 -47.58 -10.40 43.03
N PRO A 73 -47.03 -11.34 43.86
CA PRO A 73 -46.17 -12.54 43.69
C PRO A 73 -46.65 -13.80 44.50
N VAL A 74 -46.06 -15.02 44.32
CA VAL A 74 -45.90 -16.08 45.39
C VAL A 74 -44.78 -17.10 45.02
N ASP A 75 -43.96 -17.51 46.01
CA ASP A 75 -43.05 -18.69 46.15
C ASP A 75 -43.32 -19.33 47.55
N PRO A 76 -42.83 -20.53 48.01
CA PRO A 76 -41.64 -21.30 47.60
C PRO A 76 -41.69 -22.88 47.70
N ASP A 77 -40.51 -23.52 47.56
CA ASP A 77 -40.01 -24.81 48.12
C ASP A 77 -40.56 -26.22 47.72
N ASN A 78 -39.70 -27.08 47.13
CA ASN A 78 -38.91 -28.12 47.87
C ASN A 78 -37.99 -28.96 46.92
N GLU A 79 -36.86 -29.46 47.43
CA GLU A 79 -35.83 -30.20 46.68
C GLU A 79 -36.06 -31.72 46.58
N SER A 80 -35.54 -32.35 45.51
CA SER A 80 -34.75 -33.60 45.59
C SER A 80 -34.10 -33.98 44.25
N SER A 81 -32.83 -34.39 44.31
CA SER A 81 -32.01 -34.97 43.22
C SER A 81 -31.73 -36.47 43.54
N PRO A 82 -31.07 -37.32 42.69
CA PRO A 82 -30.22 -36.98 41.53
C PRO A 82 -30.20 -37.98 40.31
N VAL A 83 -29.43 -37.58 39.27
CA VAL A 83 -28.83 -38.36 38.13
C VAL A 83 -29.73 -39.21 37.19
N GLY A 84 -29.71 -38.87 35.90
CA GLY A 84 -30.13 -39.76 34.79
C GLY A 84 -30.00 -39.11 33.40
N ILE A 85 -29.08 -39.59 32.56
CA ILE A 85 -28.69 -38.95 31.29
C ILE A 85 -29.37 -39.62 30.08
N LEU A 86 -30.01 -38.86 29.18
CA LEU A 86 -29.73 -38.82 27.72
C LEU A 86 -30.76 -38.01 26.87
N SER A 87 -30.25 -36.97 26.22
CA SER A 87 -30.57 -36.56 24.83
C SER A 87 -31.97 -36.05 24.44
N LYS A 88 -32.19 -34.73 24.59
CA LYS A 88 -33.16 -33.98 23.78
C LYS A 88 -32.47 -33.18 22.67
N GLU A 89 -32.79 -33.55 21.42
CA GLU A 89 -32.69 -32.77 20.18
C GLU A 89 -31.33 -32.16 19.76
N ARG A 90 -30.55 -32.95 19.00
CA ARG A 90 -29.75 -32.38 17.91
C ARG A 90 -30.69 -31.70 16.91
N GLY A 91 -30.41 -30.45 16.53
CA GLY A 91 -31.19 -29.73 15.52
C GLY A 91 -31.24 -30.49 14.18
N SER A 92 -32.41 -31.01 13.82
CA SER A 92 -32.60 -31.79 12.59
C SER A 92 -32.42 -30.92 11.34
N ILE A 93 -31.51 -31.33 10.46
CA ILE A 93 -31.16 -30.57 9.26
C ILE A 93 -32.17 -30.93 8.15
N LEU A 94 -33.21 -30.11 8.05
CA LEU A 94 -34.34 -30.30 7.14
C LEU A 94 -33.87 -30.48 5.69
N GLY A 95 -34.15 -31.64 5.09
CA GLY A 95 -33.83 -31.95 3.69
C GLY A 95 -32.44 -32.56 3.44
N ASP A 96 -31.49 -32.46 4.38
CA ASP A 96 -30.16 -33.05 4.23
C ASP A 96 -30.14 -34.56 4.55
N VAL A 97 -31.05 -35.03 5.41
CA VAL A 97 -31.24 -36.45 5.73
C VAL A 97 -32.66 -36.88 5.37
N ALA A 98 -32.85 -38.13 4.97
CA ALA A 98 -34.18 -38.69 4.72
C ALA A 98 -34.98 -38.72 6.04
N PRO A 99 -36.16 -38.08 6.11
CA PRO A 99 -36.96 -38.05 7.33
C PRO A 99 -37.66 -39.40 7.55
N VAL A 100 -37.92 -39.75 8.82
CA VAL A 100 -38.84 -40.84 9.16
C VAL A 100 -40.25 -40.43 8.69
N TRP A 101 -40.88 -41.25 7.84
CA TRP A 101 -42.23 -40.99 7.35
C TRP A 101 -43.26 -41.41 8.40
N VAL A 102 -44.29 -40.58 8.61
CA VAL A 102 -45.40 -40.96 9.47
C VAL A 102 -46.25 -42.03 8.75
N PRO A 103 -46.56 -43.18 9.38
CA PRO A 103 -47.40 -44.22 8.79
C PRO A 103 -48.80 -43.70 8.40
N ASP A 104 -49.33 -44.19 7.28
CA ASP A 104 -50.63 -43.76 6.77
C ASP A 104 -51.80 -44.08 7.73
N ALA A 105 -51.64 -45.10 8.58
CA ALA A 105 -52.59 -45.46 9.63
C ALA A 105 -52.70 -44.39 10.74
N GLU A 106 -51.61 -43.69 11.03
CA GLU A 106 -51.56 -42.61 12.04
C GLU A 106 -52.01 -41.27 11.44
N ALA A 107 -51.93 -41.12 10.11
CA ALA A 107 -52.32 -39.92 9.39
C ALA A 107 -53.79 -39.95 8.92
N GLN A 108 -54.75 -39.76 9.81
CA GLN A 108 -56.18 -39.67 9.43
C GLN A 108 -56.60 -38.30 8.86
N VAL A 109 -55.82 -37.26 9.14
CA VAL A 109 -56.03 -35.87 8.68
C VAL A 109 -54.75 -35.27 8.12
N CYS A 110 -54.88 -34.29 7.22
CA CYS A 110 -53.75 -33.51 6.72
C CYS A 110 -53.07 -32.73 7.85
N MET A 111 -51.77 -32.95 8.07
CA MET A 111 -50.97 -32.36 9.15
C MET A 111 -50.65 -30.86 8.98
N LYS A 112 -51.40 -30.15 8.13
CA LYS A 112 -51.41 -28.67 8.05
C LYS A 112 -52.83 -28.09 8.19
N CYS A 113 -53.78 -28.59 7.42
CA CYS A 113 -55.13 -28.00 7.34
C CYS A 113 -56.25 -28.85 7.97
N GLY A 114 -55.93 -29.96 8.65
CA GLY A 114 -56.89 -30.78 9.38
C GLY A 114 -57.92 -31.54 8.53
N VAL A 115 -57.92 -31.40 7.20
CA VAL A 115 -58.89 -32.09 6.34
C VAL A 115 -58.72 -33.61 6.45
N LYS A 116 -59.81 -34.32 6.74
CA LYS A 116 -59.84 -35.79 6.73
C LYS A 116 -59.50 -36.33 5.35
N PHE A 117 -58.67 -37.37 5.30
CA PHE A 117 -58.40 -38.11 4.07
C PHE A 117 -59.57 -39.02 3.73
N THR A 118 -59.79 -39.25 2.43
CA THR A 118 -60.87 -40.08 1.87
C THR A 118 -60.35 -40.80 0.63
N PHE A 119 -61.14 -41.71 0.04
CA PHE A 119 -60.79 -42.34 -1.25
C PHE A 119 -60.45 -41.34 -2.37
N THR A 120 -61.10 -40.16 -2.37
CA THR A 120 -60.83 -39.06 -3.30
C THR A 120 -59.75 -38.09 -2.80
N LYS A 121 -59.61 -37.89 -1.48
CA LYS A 121 -58.54 -37.07 -0.87
C LYS A 121 -57.40 -37.97 -0.39
N ARG A 122 -56.47 -38.27 -1.31
CA ARG A 122 -55.29 -39.12 -1.06
C ARG A 122 -54.24 -38.46 -0.16
N ARG A 123 -53.42 -39.29 0.48
CA ARG A 123 -52.28 -38.93 1.35
C ARG A 123 -51.01 -38.65 0.54
N HIS A 124 -50.19 -37.71 0.99
CA HIS A 124 -48.87 -37.42 0.42
C HIS A 124 -47.83 -37.05 1.47
N HIS A 125 -46.73 -37.79 1.54
CA HIS A 125 -45.59 -37.47 2.43
C HIS A 125 -44.73 -36.34 1.89
N CYS A 126 -44.35 -35.42 2.78
CA CYS A 126 -43.28 -34.45 2.54
C CYS A 126 -41.92 -35.15 2.61
N ARG A 127 -41.14 -35.10 1.52
CA ARG A 127 -39.80 -35.72 1.48
C ARG A 127 -38.80 -35.01 2.41
N ALA A 128 -39.06 -33.78 2.86
CA ALA A 128 -38.18 -33.06 3.78
C ALA A 128 -38.48 -33.31 5.27
N CYS A 129 -39.72 -33.59 5.67
CA CYS A 129 -40.11 -33.74 7.09
C CYS A 129 -40.96 -34.97 7.43
N GLY A 130 -41.23 -35.87 6.48
CA GLY A 130 -41.90 -37.16 6.70
C GLY A 130 -43.41 -37.09 7.00
N LYS A 131 -43.93 -35.91 7.38
CA LYS A 131 -45.36 -35.67 7.67
C LYS A 131 -46.25 -35.81 6.44
N VAL A 132 -47.53 -36.12 6.67
CA VAL A 132 -48.54 -36.43 5.65
C VAL A 132 -49.51 -35.26 5.41
N PHE A 133 -49.71 -34.93 4.14
CA PHE A 133 -50.48 -33.77 3.69
C PHE A 133 -51.43 -34.11 2.55
N CYS A 134 -52.44 -33.27 2.32
CA CYS A 134 -53.22 -33.26 1.08
C CYS A 134 -52.43 -32.63 -0.07
N SER A 135 -52.92 -32.79 -1.30
CA SER A 135 -52.27 -32.28 -2.52
C SER A 135 -51.99 -30.78 -2.45
N LEU A 136 -52.96 -29.98 -1.98
CA LEU A 136 -52.83 -28.52 -1.83
C LEU A 136 -51.79 -28.08 -0.78
N CYS A 137 -51.60 -28.85 0.29
CA CYS A 137 -50.60 -28.54 1.32
C CYS A 137 -49.20 -29.05 0.99
N SER A 138 -49.05 -29.80 -0.10
CA SER A 138 -47.80 -30.40 -0.58
C SER A 138 -47.67 -30.33 -2.11
N ASN A 139 -48.17 -29.25 -2.70
CA ASN A 139 -48.17 -29.01 -4.15
C ASN A 139 -46.80 -28.55 -4.69
N LEU A 140 -45.81 -28.35 -3.83
CA LEU A 140 -44.50 -27.82 -4.18
C LEU A 140 -43.44 -28.93 -4.22
N LYS A 141 -42.37 -28.68 -4.98
CA LYS A 141 -41.18 -29.52 -5.05
C LYS A 141 -39.95 -28.71 -4.64
N PHE A 142 -38.92 -29.39 -4.13
CA PHE A 142 -37.63 -28.79 -3.83
C PHE A 142 -36.51 -29.81 -4.04
N ARG A 143 -35.29 -29.37 -4.36
CA ARG A 143 -34.13 -30.25 -4.51
C ARG A 143 -33.58 -30.61 -3.14
N LEU A 144 -33.56 -31.90 -2.80
CA LEU A 144 -33.17 -32.38 -1.46
C LEU A 144 -31.83 -33.12 -1.53
N THR A 145 -30.95 -32.88 -0.56
CA THR A 145 -29.58 -33.42 -0.57
C THR A 145 -29.57 -34.94 -0.45
N HIS A 146 -30.44 -35.52 0.39
CA HIS A 146 -30.61 -36.97 0.52
C HIS A 146 -31.27 -37.66 -0.71
N LEU A 147 -31.65 -36.89 -1.74
CA LEU A 147 -32.14 -37.40 -3.03
C LEU A 147 -31.14 -37.10 -4.16
N ASP A 148 -29.85 -36.97 -3.85
CA ASP A 148 -28.78 -36.58 -4.80
C ASP A 148 -29.08 -35.26 -5.54
N GLY A 149 -29.75 -34.31 -4.86
CA GLY A 149 -30.17 -33.04 -5.46
C GLY A 149 -31.36 -33.14 -6.43
N LYS A 150 -32.03 -34.29 -6.52
CA LYS A 150 -33.28 -34.47 -7.29
C LYS A 150 -34.47 -33.80 -6.59
N GLU A 151 -35.51 -33.49 -7.35
CA GLU A 151 -36.71 -32.83 -6.82
C GLU A 151 -37.62 -33.79 -6.03
N GLY A 152 -37.79 -33.53 -4.74
CA GLY A 152 -38.77 -34.20 -3.88
C GLY A 152 -40.00 -33.33 -3.64
N ARG A 153 -41.19 -33.95 -3.53
CA ARG A 153 -42.41 -33.28 -3.04
C ARG A 153 -42.20 -32.78 -1.61
N VAL A 154 -42.45 -31.50 -1.37
CA VAL A 154 -42.36 -30.89 -0.04
C VAL A 154 -43.67 -30.23 0.37
N CYS A 155 -43.95 -30.17 1.68
CA CYS A 155 -45.05 -29.35 2.16
C CYS A 155 -44.70 -27.87 2.07
N VAL A 156 -45.73 -27.02 1.98
CA VAL A 156 -45.58 -25.57 1.83
C VAL A 156 -44.75 -24.92 2.95
N SER A 157 -44.80 -25.47 4.18
CA SER A 157 -43.96 -25.00 5.29
C SER A 157 -42.48 -25.32 5.06
N CYS A 158 -42.16 -26.57 4.71
CA CYS A 158 -40.78 -26.97 4.41
C CYS A 158 -40.23 -26.22 3.20
N HIS A 159 -41.02 -26.00 2.16
CA HIS A 159 -40.61 -25.20 1.00
C HIS A 159 -40.24 -23.76 1.39
N SER A 160 -41.04 -23.11 2.25
CA SER A 160 -40.75 -21.77 2.76
C SER A 160 -39.46 -21.72 3.60
N THR A 161 -39.21 -22.74 4.42
CA THR A 161 -37.94 -22.86 5.16
C THR A 161 -36.76 -23.10 4.22
N LEU A 162 -36.90 -24.06 3.29
CA LEU A 162 -35.83 -24.50 2.39
C LEU A 162 -35.39 -23.41 1.39
N ILE A 163 -36.30 -22.54 0.93
CA ILE A 163 -35.95 -21.37 0.12
C ILE A 163 -35.17 -20.32 0.92
N LYS A 164 -35.44 -20.16 2.22
CA LYS A 164 -34.75 -19.19 3.08
C LYS A 164 -33.34 -19.65 3.48
N THR A 165 -33.09 -20.96 3.48
CA THR A 165 -31.74 -21.53 3.64
C THR A 165 -31.02 -21.61 2.29
N PRO A 166 -29.89 -20.91 2.07
CA PRO A 166 -29.15 -21.03 0.82
C PRO A 166 -28.59 -22.46 0.62
N PRO A 167 -28.55 -22.99 -0.62
CA PRO A 167 -28.07 -24.33 -0.88
C PRO A 167 -26.60 -24.49 -0.49
N ARG A 168 -26.28 -25.56 0.25
CA ARG A 168 -24.96 -25.82 0.87
C ARG A 168 -23.79 -26.04 -0.09
N GLY A 169 -24.00 -25.92 -1.41
CA GLY A 169 -22.93 -25.87 -2.43
C GLY A 169 -22.19 -24.52 -2.52
N LYS A 170 -22.68 -23.45 -1.88
CA LYS A 170 -21.94 -22.20 -1.70
C LYS A 170 -21.81 -21.89 -0.21
N ARG A 171 -20.70 -22.31 0.40
CA ARG A 171 -20.39 -21.97 1.79
C ARG A 171 -20.28 -20.44 1.91
N ARG A 172 -21.04 -19.83 2.83
CA ARG A 172 -20.68 -18.54 3.41
C ARG A 172 -19.55 -18.79 4.41
N VAL A 173 -18.33 -18.97 3.89
CA VAL A 173 -17.13 -19.03 4.73
C VAL A 173 -16.84 -17.62 5.20
N TRP A 174 -17.13 -17.35 6.47
CA TRP A 174 -16.33 -16.39 7.22
C TRP A 174 -15.00 -17.10 7.54
N PHE A 175 -13.87 -16.41 7.43
CA PHE A 175 -12.52 -16.99 7.66
C PHE A 175 -12.23 -17.21 9.16
N ALA A 176 -13.11 -17.97 9.81
CA ALA A 176 -13.06 -18.42 11.18
C ALA A 176 -13.65 -19.85 11.17
N ASP A 177 -12.96 -20.92 11.59
CA ASP A 177 -12.07 -20.98 12.75
C ASP A 177 -10.75 -21.79 12.53
N GLU A 178 -10.39 -22.19 11.30
CA GLU A 178 -9.34 -23.23 11.07
C GLU A 178 -8.13 -22.83 10.19
N ILE A 179 -8.06 -21.62 9.63
CA ILE A 179 -6.94 -21.18 8.78
C ILE A 179 -6.04 -20.21 9.55
N SER A 180 -4.77 -20.58 9.78
CA SER A 180 -3.77 -19.69 10.39
C SER A 180 -3.61 -18.38 9.58
N SER A 181 -3.53 -17.26 10.28
CA SER A 181 -3.18 -15.92 9.75
C SER A 181 -1.96 -15.85 8.83
N SER A 182 -1.07 -16.86 8.88
CA SER A 182 0.18 -16.95 8.12
C SER A 182 0.13 -17.93 6.93
N ALA A 183 -0.96 -18.70 6.80
CA ALA A 183 -1.10 -19.74 5.78
C ALA A 183 -1.13 -19.13 4.37
N ASN A 184 -0.36 -19.72 3.45
CA ASN A 184 -0.41 -19.38 2.03
C ASN A 184 -1.63 -20.05 1.38
N LEU A 185 -2.56 -19.27 0.84
CA LEU A 185 -3.75 -19.77 0.14
C LEU A 185 -3.58 -19.81 -1.39
N ILE A 186 -2.40 -19.52 -1.93
CA ILE A 186 -2.06 -19.75 -3.33
C ILE A 186 -1.81 -21.27 -3.50
N PRO A 187 -2.62 -21.99 -4.29
CA PRO A 187 -2.38 -23.40 -4.57
C PRO A 187 -1.14 -23.59 -5.47
N LEU A 188 -0.57 -24.79 -5.49
CA LEU A 188 0.51 -25.15 -6.43
C LEU A 188 0.05 -25.01 -7.88
N ASP A 189 -1.17 -25.48 -8.17
CA ASP A 189 -1.84 -25.39 -9.47
C ASP A 189 -3.14 -24.60 -9.35
N GLY A 190 -3.40 -23.70 -10.31
CA GLY A 190 -4.62 -22.88 -10.37
C GLY A 190 -4.44 -21.43 -9.93
N LEU A 191 -5.45 -20.86 -9.29
CA LEU A 191 -5.49 -19.49 -8.77
C LEU A 191 -5.87 -19.51 -7.28
N PRO A 192 -5.44 -18.51 -6.47
CA PRO A 192 -5.91 -18.37 -5.10
C PRO A 192 -7.43 -18.12 -5.03
N PRO A 193 -8.08 -18.37 -3.88
CA PRO A 193 -9.50 -18.13 -3.70
C PRO A 193 -9.92 -16.68 -4.01
N ILE A 194 -11.13 -16.49 -4.53
CA ILE A 194 -11.66 -15.16 -4.88
C ILE A 194 -12.88 -14.77 -4.03
N LEU A 195 -12.96 -13.50 -3.65
CA LEU A 195 -14.09 -12.89 -2.95
C LEU A 195 -15.08 -12.25 -3.93
N THR A 196 -16.30 -12.79 -3.95
CA THR A 196 -17.45 -12.22 -4.65
C THR A 196 -18.41 -11.58 -3.65
N SER A 197 -18.78 -10.31 -3.86
CA SER A 197 -19.75 -9.63 -2.98
C SER A 197 -21.17 -10.10 -3.29
N THR A 198 -21.93 -10.49 -2.28
CA THR A 198 -23.28 -11.06 -2.43
C THR A 198 -24.40 -10.02 -2.55
N GLY A 199 -24.08 -8.73 -2.65
CA GLY A 199 -25.05 -7.62 -2.68
C GLY A 199 -25.72 -7.33 -1.33
N VAL A 200 -26.05 -8.36 -0.56
CA VAL A 200 -26.43 -8.29 0.87
C VAL A 200 -25.15 -8.42 1.71
N LYS A 201 -25.05 -7.64 2.81
CA LYS A 201 -23.89 -7.54 3.73
C LYS A 201 -23.18 -8.90 3.92
N GLY A 202 -22.10 -9.13 3.17
CA GLY A 202 -21.43 -10.41 3.10
C GLY A 202 -20.60 -10.57 1.83
N TYR A 203 -19.72 -11.57 1.87
CA TYR A 203 -18.92 -12.04 0.75
C TYR A 203 -19.04 -13.55 0.64
N THR A 204 -18.95 -14.08 -0.57
CA THR A 204 -18.73 -15.50 -0.86
C THR A 204 -17.29 -15.71 -1.28
N VAL A 205 -16.72 -16.83 -0.82
CA VAL A 205 -15.39 -17.30 -1.23
C VAL A 205 -15.60 -18.40 -2.27
N GLU A 206 -14.94 -18.28 -3.40
CA GLU A 206 -14.81 -19.35 -4.39
C GLU A 206 -13.35 -19.85 -4.35
N GLU A 207 -13.15 -21.08 -3.90
CA GLU A 207 -11.83 -21.63 -3.54
C GLU A 207 -10.96 -21.97 -4.77
N GLN A 208 -11.58 -22.35 -5.89
CA GLN A 208 -10.88 -22.72 -7.14
C GLN A 208 -11.55 -22.04 -8.35
N PRO A 209 -11.29 -20.74 -8.58
CA PRO A 209 -11.93 -20.01 -9.66
C PRO A 209 -11.35 -20.35 -11.03
N SER A 210 -12.21 -20.37 -12.05
CA SER A 210 -11.79 -20.62 -13.44
C SER A 210 -11.04 -19.42 -14.02
N GLU A 211 -9.73 -19.58 -14.23
CA GLU A 211 -8.84 -18.56 -14.80
C GLU A 211 -9.37 -17.98 -16.13
N MET A 212 -9.88 -18.82 -17.03
CA MET A 212 -10.45 -18.40 -18.31
C MET A 212 -11.68 -17.48 -18.13
N LEU A 213 -12.60 -17.83 -17.22
CA LEU A 213 -13.79 -17.02 -16.96
C LEU A 213 -13.42 -15.67 -16.32
N LEU A 214 -12.45 -15.67 -15.39
CA LEU A 214 -11.99 -14.44 -14.76
C LEU A 214 -11.29 -13.48 -15.73
N ILE A 215 -10.54 -13.99 -16.71
CA ILE A 215 -9.93 -13.17 -17.77
C ILE A 215 -11.04 -12.57 -18.65
N GLN A 216 -11.99 -13.37 -19.13
CA GLN A 216 -13.15 -12.86 -19.89
C GLN A 216 -13.92 -11.78 -19.11
N GLU A 217 -14.10 -11.95 -17.80
CA GLU A 217 -14.77 -10.96 -16.97
C GLU A 217 -13.96 -9.64 -16.86
N LEU A 218 -12.64 -9.71 -16.74
CA LEU A 218 -11.77 -8.53 -16.76
C LEU A 218 -11.81 -7.81 -18.12
N GLU A 219 -11.78 -8.56 -19.22
CA GLU A 219 -11.81 -8.01 -20.58
C GLU A 219 -13.17 -7.42 -20.96
N SER A 220 -14.26 -7.87 -20.32
CA SER A 220 -15.58 -7.23 -20.45
C SER A 220 -15.67 -5.82 -19.82
N GLY A 221 -14.60 -5.33 -19.18
CA GLY A 221 -14.50 -3.95 -18.70
C GLY A 221 -15.12 -3.71 -17.32
N ARG A 222 -15.22 -4.73 -16.47
CA ARG A 222 -15.85 -4.64 -15.13
C ARG A 222 -15.32 -3.45 -14.30
N PRO A 223 -16.20 -2.68 -13.61
CA PRO A 223 -15.78 -1.44 -12.94
C PRO A 223 -14.92 -1.70 -11.69
N LYS A 224 -15.28 -2.71 -10.89
CA LYS A 224 -14.55 -3.11 -9.67
C LYS A 224 -13.46 -4.13 -10.00
N PRO A 225 -12.29 -4.10 -9.33
CA PRO A 225 -11.27 -5.15 -9.49
C PRO A 225 -11.78 -6.52 -9.02
N LEU A 226 -11.18 -7.61 -9.50
CA LEU A 226 -11.23 -8.93 -8.85
C LEU A 226 -10.53 -8.84 -7.49
N VAL A 227 -10.89 -9.69 -6.52
CA VAL A 227 -10.31 -9.65 -5.16
C VAL A 227 -9.91 -11.07 -4.73
N PHE A 228 -8.63 -11.39 -4.89
CA PHE A 228 -8.04 -12.66 -4.47
C PHE A 228 -7.63 -12.64 -2.99
N VAL A 229 -7.73 -13.78 -2.32
CA VAL A 229 -7.34 -13.99 -0.93
C VAL A 229 -6.00 -14.71 -0.90
N LEU A 230 -4.94 -14.02 -0.44
CA LEU A 230 -3.59 -14.59 -0.38
C LEU A 230 -3.33 -15.27 0.96
N ASN A 231 -3.85 -14.67 2.04
CA ASN A 231 -4.02 -15.28 3.36
C ASN A 231 -5.22 -14.59 4.07
N ALA A 232 -5.56 -15.00 5.30
CA ALA A 232 -6.70 -14.44 6.04
C ALA A 232 -6.66 -12.91 6.28
N ASN A 233 -5.47 -12.30 6.18
CA ASN A 233 -5.22 -10.88 6.45
C ASN A 233 -4.67 -10.09 5.24
N LEU A 234 -4.42 -10.74 4.10
CA LEU A 234 -3.83 -10.14 2.90
C LEU A 234 -4.65 -10.52 1.65
N LEU A 235 -5.12 -9.48 0.96
CA LEU A 235 -5.84 -9.58 -0.30
C LEU A 235 -4.99 -9.00 -1.45
N ALA A 236 -5.20 -9.51 -2.65
CA ALA A 236 -4.69 -8.93 -3.89
C ALA A 236 -5.86 -8.57 -4.81
N MET A 237 -5.99 -7.29 -5.15
CA MET A 237 -6.99 -6.81 -6.10
C MET A 237 -6.38 -6.74 -7.50
N VAL A 238 -7.09 -7.26 -8.50
CA VAL A 238 -6.60 -7.30 -9.90
C VAL A 238 -7.59 -6.63 -10.83
N LYS A 239 -7.08 -5.76 -11.73
CA LYS A 239 -7.86 -5.16 -12.82
C LYS A 239 -6.98 -4.99 -14.07
N LEU A 240 -7.56 -5.15 -15.25
CA LEU A 240 -6.94 -4.65 -16.48
C LEU A 240 -7.19 -3.14 -16.58
N VAL A 241 -6.12 -2.37 -16.80
CA VAL A 241 -6.16 -0.91 -16.96
C VAL A 241 -5.45 -0.51 -18.25
N ASN A 242 -5.74 0.69 -18.74
CA ASN A 242 -4.98 1.32 -19.81
C ASN A 242 -4.17 2.47 -19.20
N ASP A 243 -2.86 2.27 -19.02
CA ASP A 243 -1.94 3.28 -18.49
C ASP A 243 -1.04 3.79 -19.61
N VAL A 244 -1.11 5.09 -19.92
CA VAL A 244 -0.33 5.74 -20.99
C VAL A 244 -0.37 4.95 -22.33
N ASN A 245 -1.57 4.59 -22.77
CA ASN A 245 -1.84 3.79 -23.99
C ASN A 245 -1.29 2.34 -23.95
N ARG A 246 -1.00 1.79 -22.77
CA ARG A 246 -0.58 0.39 -22.58
C ARG A 246 -1.62 -0.37 -21.76
N LYS A 247 -2.08 -1.52 -22.29
CA LYS A 247 -2.87 -2.51 -21.52
C LYS A 247 -1.95 -3.10 -20.43
N CYS A 248 -2.33 -2.92 -19.18
CA CYS A 248 -1.55 -3.33 -18.01
C CYS A 248 -2.42 -4.13 -17.02
N TRP A 249 -1.83 -5.15 -16.42
CA TRP A 249 -2.33 -5.75 -15.19
C TRP A 249 -2.04 -4.79 -14.04
N CYS A 250 -3.08 -4.24 -13.42
CA CYS A 250 -2.97 -3.55 -12.15
C CYS A 250 -3.25 -4.54 -11.02
N VAL A 251 -2.22 -4.87 -10.25
CA VAL A 251 -2.28 -5.77 -9.10
C VAL A 251 -1.94 -4.96 -7.84
N THR A 252 -2.86 -4.87 -6.88
CA THR A 252 -2.69 -4.03 -5.68
C THR A 252 -2.93 -4.85 -4.41
N THR A 253 -2.19 -4.59 -3.33
CA THR A 253 -2.43 -5.24 -2.04
C THR A 253 -3.50 -4.52 -1.22
N LYS A 254 -4.14 -5.27 -0.32
CA LYS A 254 -4.86 -4.75 0.83
C LYS A 254 -4.61 -5.64 2.05
N GLY A 255 -4.03 -5.06 3.10
CA GLY A 255 -3.65 -5.76 4.33
C GLY A 255 -2.23 -5.42 4.81
N MET A 256 -1.39 -4.83 3.96
CA MET A 256 0.00 -4.48 4.32
C MET A 256 0.04 -3.45 5.45
N HIS A 257 -0.90 -2.49 5.49
CA HIS A 257 -0.97 -1.50 6.57
C HIS A 257 -1.06 -2.14 7.97
N ALA A 258 -1.74 -3.28 8.10
CA ALA A 258 -1.92 -3.97 9.38
C ALA A 258 -0.68 -4.73 9.89
N VAL A 259 0.38 -4.79 9.07
CA VAL A 259 1.72 -5.24 9.45
C VAL A 259 2.75 -4.09 9.46
N GLY A 260 2.32 -2.84 9.28
CA GLY A 260 3.19 -1.64 9.31
C GLY A 260 3.87 -1.32 7.96
N GLN A 261 3.63 -2.14 6.95
CA GLN A 261 4.06 -1.96 5.56
C GLN A 261 3.07 -1.06 4.81
N VAL A 262 3.53 -0.28 3.84
CA VAL A 262 2.62 0.47 2.95
C VAL A 262 2.04 -0.47 1.88
N GLU A 263 0.84 -0.19 1.35
CA GLU A 263 0.28 -1.06 0.31
C GLU A 263 1.13 -1.01 -0.97
N VAL A 264 1.17 -2.10 -1.73
CA VAL A 264 2.01 -2.25 -2.93
C VAL A 264 1.12 -2.32 -4.16
N VAL A 265 1.53 -1.60 -5.20
CA VAL A 265 0.92 -1.57 -6.52
C VAL A 265 1.94 -2.10 -7.53
N VAL A 266 1.56 -3.08 -8.33
CA VAL A 266 2.34 -3.51 -9.50
C VAL A 266 1.47 -3.30 -10.74
N LEU A 267 1.85 -2.33 -11.56
CA LEU A 267 1.37 -2.21 -12.93
C LEU A 267 2.31 -3.02 -13.81
N LEU A 268 1.84 -4.10 -14.42
CA LEU A 268 2.63 -4.95 -15.30
C LEU A 268 2.08 -4.86 -16.72
N GLN A 269 2.88 -4.43 -17.69
CA GLN A 269 2.45 -4.39 -19.09
C GLN A 269 2.06 -5.79 -19.56
N CYS A 270 0.88 -5.92 -20.17
CA CYS A 270 0.40 -7.19 -20.72
C CYS A 270 1.30 -7.63 -21.88
N LEU A 271 1.54 -8.94 -21.99
CA LEU A 271 2.14 -9.52 -23.19
C LEU A 271 1.09 -9.61 -24.31
N PRO A 272 1.52 -9.66 -25.59
CA PRO A 272 0.62 -10.03 -26.69
C PRO A 272 -0.06 -11.38 -26.39
N GLU A 273 -1.38 -11.44 -26.56
CA GLU A 273 -2.20 -12.64 -26.31
C GLU A 273 -2.05 -13.30 -24.92
N GLU A 274 -1.78 -12.53 -23.87
CA GLU A 274 -1.60 -13.06 -22.52
C GLU A 274 -2.90 -13.69 -21.96
N LYS A 275 -2.92 -15.02 -21.84
CA LYS A 275 -4.07 -15.85 -21.43
C LYS A 275 -3.98 -16.38 -19.99
N SER A 276 -3.08 -15.84 -19.18
CA SER A 276 -2.83 -16.27 -17.78
C SER A 276 -2.55 -15.08 -16.87
N PHE A 277 -2.95 -15.16 -15.61
CA PHE A 277 -2.60 -14.15 -14.61
C PHE A 277 -1.09 -14.18 -14.29
N PRO A 278 -0.47 -13.04 -13.92
CA PRO A 278 0.91 -12.98 -13.44
C PRO A 278 1.01 -13.48 -11.97
N LYS A 279 0.80 -14.79 -11.76
CA LYS A 279 0.67 -15.44 -10.44
C LYS A 279 1.87 -15.21 -9.52
N ASP A 280 3.07 -15.07 -10.08
CA ASP A 280 4.30 -14.79 -9.32
C ASP A 280 4.20 -13.51 -8.46
N ILE A 281 3.42 -12.51 -8.88
CA ILE A 281 3.17 -11.29 -8.09
C ILE A 281 2.44 -11.63 -6.77
N PHE A 282 1.51 -12.59 -6.78
CA PHE A 282 0.81 -13.01 -5.58
C PHE A 282 1.79 -13.68 -4.59
N SER A 283 2.66 -14.57 -5.08
CA SER A 283 3.71 -15.22 -4.29
C SER A 283 4.67 -14.18 -3.69
N HIS A 284 5.04 -13.17 -4.46
CA HIS A 284 5.87 -12.04 -4.00
C HIS A 284 5.18 -11.21 -2.92
N PHE A 285 3.88 -10.93 -3.04
CA PHE A 285 3.13 -10.22 -2.00
C PHE A 285 3.07 -10.99 -0.67
N ILE A 286 2.95 -12.33 -0.71
CA ILE A 286 3.06 -13.16 0.50
C ILE A 286 4.47 -13.09 1.08
N GLN A 287 5.51 -13.09 0.25
CA GLN A 287 6.88 -12.96 0.72
C GLN A 287 7.12 -11.60 1.40
N LEU A 288 6.68 -10.49 0.80
CA LEU A 288 6.73 -9.16 1.42
C LEU A 288 5.98 -9.11 2.76
N TYR A 289 4.81 -9.74 2.86
CA TYR A 289 4.03 -9.79 4.10
C TYR A 289 4.79 -10.56 5.20
N ARG A 290 5.41 -11.70 4.88
CA ARG A 290 6.26 -12.48 5.80
C ARG A 290 7.51 -11.70 6.21
N ASP A 291 8.21 -11.09 5.26
CA ASP A 291 9.38 -10.25 5.53
C ASP A 291 9.01 -9.10 6.48
N THR A 292 7.86 -8.47 6.26
CA THR A 292 7.32 -7.42 7.15
C THR A 292 7.09 -7.93 8.56
N LEU A 293 6.49 -9.11 8.75
CA LEU A 293 6.31 -9.72 10.07
C LEU A 293 7.65 -9.96 10.80
N THR A 294 8.77 -10.10 10.07
CA THR A 294 10.14 -10.17 10.64
C THR A 294 10.84 -8.82 10.81
N GLY A 295 10.14 -7.70 10.59
CA GLY A 295 10.69 -6.34 10.70
C GLY A 295 11.25 -5.74 9.40
N LYS A 296 11.26 -6.49 8.30
CA LYS A 296 11.79 -6.03 7.00
C LYS A 296 10.68 -5.33 6.18
N VAL A 297 10.60 -4.01 6.32
CA VAL A 297 9.70 -3.17 5.51
C VAL A 297 10.34 -2.70 4.20
N VAL A 298 9.53 -2.50 3.16
CA VAL A 298 9.93 -1.80 1.94
C VAL A 298 9.58 -0.32 2.07
N LYS A 299 10.44 0.52 1.52
CA LYS A 299 10.31 1.98 1.52
C LYS A 299 10.52 2.52 0.11
N HIS A 300 10.25 3.81 -0.08
CA HIS A 300 10.66 4.50 -1.30
C HIS A 300 12.16 4.28 -1.57
N LEU A 301 12.49 3.95 -2.82
CA LEU A 301 13.82 3.56 -3.32
C LEU A 301 14.44 2.32 -2.67
N SER A 302 13.66 1.46 -2.01
CA SER A 302 14.15 0.14 -1.58
C SER A 302 14.01 -0.92 -2.68
N LEU A 303 14.83 -1.97 -2.61
CA LEU A 303 14.84 -3.11 -3.51
C LEU A 303 14.41 -4.39 -2.76
N SER A 304 13.48 -5.15 -3.33
CA SER A 304 13.24 -6.56 -2.94
C SER A 304 13.68 -7.48 -4.06
N LEU A 305 14.48 -8.50 -3.75
CA LEU A 305 14.97 -9.49 -4.71
C LEU A 305 14.11 -10.76 -4.71
N PHE A 306 14.02 -11.42 -5.87
CA PHE A 306 13.40 -12.73 -6.01
C PHE A 306 14.45 -13.83 -5.78
N GLY A 307 14.05 -14.92 -5.11
CA GLY A 307 14.94 -16.07 -4.85
C GLY A 307 15.04 -17.08 -6.00
N SER A 308 14.24 -16.91 -7.05
CA SER A 308 14.06 -17.86 -8.16
C SER A 308 13.70 -17.12 -9.45
N ARG A 309 13.53 -17.87 -10.54
CA ARG A 309 12.85 -17.42 -11.77
C ARG A 309 11.54 -16.71 -11.43
N PHE A 310 11.25 -15.59 -12.10
CA PHE A 310 10.09 -14.73 -11.83
C PHE A 310 9.52 -14.16 -13.14
N LEU A 311 8.20 -14.14 -13.30
CA LEU A 311 7.49 -13.70 -14.51
C LEU A 311 8.08 -14.28 -15.80
N GLY A 312 8.41 -15.58 -15.76
CA GLY A 312 8.96 -16.33 -16.88
C GLY A 312 10.46 -16.14 -17.17
N SER A 313 11.21 -15.31 -16.43
CA SER A 313 12.65 -15.09 -16.67
C SER A 313 13.51 -15.25 -15.42
N GLU A 314 14.76 -15.67 -15.60
CA GLU A 314 15.79 -15.62 -14.56
C GLU A 314 16.49 -14.25 -14.52
N GLU A 315 16.36 -13.46 -15.58
CA GLU A 315 16.87 -12.08 -15.65
C GLU A 315 15.99 -11.08 -14.88
N HIS A 316 14.74 -11.44 -14.55
CA HIS A 316 13.92 -10.66 -13.63
C HIS A 316 14.42 -10.92 -12.21
N ALA A 317 15.04 -9.92 -11.57
CA ALA A 317 15.76 -10.11 -10.30
C ALA A 317 15.07 -9.48 -9.09
N GLY A 318 14.19 -8.50 -9.27
CA GLY A 318 13.48 -7.88 -8.16
C GLY A 318 12.51 -6.77 -8.54
N PHE A 319 12.00 -6.08 -7.52
CA PHE A 319 11.25 -4.83 -7.64
C PHE A 319 11.94 -3.69 -6.89
N LEU A 320 12.10 -2.55 -7.56
CA LEU A 320 12.46 -1.26 -6.96
C LEU A 320 11.16 -0.52 -6.63
N TYR A 321 10.97 -0.11 -5.37
CA TYR A 321 9.74 0.56 -4.94
C TYR A 321 9.82 2.08 -5.07
N VAL A 322 8.87 2.69 -5.76
CA VAL A 322 8.81 4.15 -5.95
C VAL A 322 7.50 4.73 -5.41
N ARG A 323 7.52 6.01 -5.06
CA ARG A 323 6.31 6.81 -4.82
C ARG A 323 5.97 7.53 -6.12
N SER A 324 4.69 7.65 -6.43
CA SER A 324 4.23 8.56 -7.47
C SER A 324 4.39 10.00 -7.00
N THR A 325 4.92 10.86 -7.87
CA THR A 325 5.07 12.30 -7.61
C THR A 325 4.38 13.10 -8.71
N LEU A 326 4.87 12.98 -9.95
CA LEU A 326 4.43 13.76 -11.11
C LEU A 326 3.73 12.92 -12.19
N GLN A 327 3.69 11.59 -12.02
CA GLN A 327 3.04 10.67 -12.94
C GLN A 327 1.51 10.73 -12.80
N SER A 328 0.79 10.47 -13.90
CA SER A 328 -0.67 10.36 -13.84
C SER A 328 -1.10 9.13 -13.05
N LEU A 329 -2.13 9.29 -12.22
CA LEU A 329 -2.81 8.23 -11.47
C LEU A 329 -4.24 7.99 -11.97
N GLN A 330 -4.65 8.66 -13.05
CA GLN A 330 -6.04 8.68 -13.51
C GLN A 330 -6.49 7.28 -13.98
N GLY A 331 -7.63 6.82 -13.48
CA GLY A 331 -8.24 5.55 -13.87
C GLY A 331 -7.67 4.30 -13.17
N LEU A 332 -6.64 4.44 -12.34
CA LEU A 332 -6.03 3.34 -11.60
C LEU A 332 -6.86 2.96 -10.35
N PRO A 333 -7.13 1.66 -10.09
CA PRO A 333 -7.82 1.19 -8.88
C PRO A 333 -6.85 1.11 -7.68
N LEU A 334 -6.38 2.26 -7.22
CA LEU A 334 -5.35 2.35 -6.18
C LEU A 334 -5.91 2.03 -4.79
N PRO A 335 -5.09 1.44 -3.89
CA PRO A 335 -5.45 1.27 -2.49
C PRO A 335 -5.45 2.62 -1.75
N ASN A 336 -5.92 2.63 -0.51
CA ASN A 336 -5.79 3.81 0.35
C ASN A 336 -4.31 4.15 0.55
N GLN A 337 -3.97 5.44 0.54
CA GLN A 337 -2.62 5.89 0.87
C GLN A 337 -2.25 5.53 2.34
N PRO A 338 -0.96 5.35 2.65
CA PRO A 338 0.19 5.37 1.73
C PRO A 338 0.38 4.05 0.95
N TYR A 339 0.93 4.16 -0.28
CA TYR A 339 1.30 3.02 -1.13
C TYR A 339 2.59 3.25 -1.93
N LEU A 340 3.16 2.18 -2.50
CA LEU A 340 4.35 2.19 -3.36
C LEU A 340 4.11 1.41 -4.65
N PHE A 341 4.70 1.87 -5.76
CA PHE A 341 4.73 1.15 -7.03
C PHE A 341 5.99 0.28 -7.13
N GLY A 342 5.83 -0.99 -7.48
CA GLY A 342 6.95 -1.90 -7.76
C GLY A 342 7.37 -1.86 -9.24
N LEU A 343 8.60 -1.41 -9.51
CA LEU A 343 9.21 -1.38 -10.85
C LEU A 343 10.16 -2.55 -11.04
N LEU A 344 9.95 -3.36 -12.08
CA LEU A 344 10.69 -4.60 -12.34
C LEU A 344 12.15 -4.32 -12.72
N VAL A 345 13.07 -4.83 -11.89
CA VAL A 345 14.52 -4.69 -12.00
C VAL A 345 15.11 -5.94 -12.65
N HIS A 346 15.97 -5.74 -13.64
CA HIS A 346 16.69 -6.83 -14.31
C HIS A 346 18.02 -7.14 -13.58
N ARG A 347 18.53 -8.35 -13.72
CA ARG A 347 19.69 -8.88 -12.96
C ARG A 347 20.93 -7.99 -13.06
N ALA A 348 21.26 -7.50 -14.26
CA ALA A 348 22.35 -6.55 -14.49
C ALA A 348 22.18 -5.20 -13.74
N GLU A 349 20.94 -4.79 -13.45
CA GLU A 349 20.63 -3.51 -12.80
C GLU A 349 20.67 -3.59 -11.26
N VAL A 350 20.74 -4.80 -10.68
CA VAL A 350 20.70 -5.03 -9.23
C VAL A 350 21.80 -4.28 -8.48
N ALA A 351 22.99 -4.20 -9.06
CA ALA A 351 24.12 -3.46 -8.48
C ALA A 351 23.76 -1.98 -8.25
N TRP A 352 23.12 -1.33 -9.24
CA TRP A 352 22.65 0.05 -9.15
C TRP A 352 21.43 0.20 -8.25
N ALA A 353 20.46 -0.73 -8.33
CA ALA A 353 19.29 -0.71 -7.47
C ALA A 353 19.64 -0.84 -5.97
N LYS A 354 20.74 -1.55 -5.65
CA LYS A 354 21.24 -1.73 -4.28
C LYS A 354 22.18 -0.60 -3.84
N ALA A 355 23.06 -0.14 -4.72
CA ALA A 355 24.04 0.91 -4.41
C ALA A 355 23.41 2.31 -4.37
N PHE A 356 22.67 2.67 -5.41
CA PHE A 356 22.23 4.04 -5.68
C PHE A 356 20.91 4.08 -6.47
N PRO A 357 19.79 3.64 -5.85
CA PRO A 357 18.51 3.38 -6.51
C PRO A 357 17.89 4.58 -7.24
N LEU A 358 18.15 5.81 -6.80
CA LEU A 358 17.66 7.02 -7.47
C LEU A 358 18.16 7.12 -8.92
N ARG A 359 19.39 6.68 -9.20
CA ARG A 359 19.94 6.66 -10.57
C ARG A 359 19.17 5.69 -11.47
N LEU A 360 18.85 4.49 -10.98
CA LEU A 360 18.04 3.53 -11.76
C LEU A 360 16.63 4.07 -11.98
N MET A 361 16.01 4.68 -10.97
CA MET A 361 14.71 5.33 -11.09
C MET A 361 14.70 6.39 -12.22
N LEU A 362 15.63 7.34 -12.19
CA LEU A 362 15.71 8.39 -13.19
C LEU A 362 16.11 7.87 -14.58
N ARG A 363 16.98 6.85 -14.67
CA ARG A 363 17.33 6.21 -15.95
C ARG A 363 16.14 5.47 -16.57
N LEU A 364 15.27 4.83 -15.78
CA LEU A 364 13.97 4.32 -16.24
C LEU A 364 13.06 5.47 -16.70
N GLY A 365 13.12 6.62 -16.04
CA GLY A 365 12.38 7.82 -16.45
C GLY A 365 12.81 8.38 -17.80
N ALA A 366 14.10 8.35 -18.09
CA ALA A 366 14.67 8.72 -19.40
C ALA A 366 14.19 7.80 -20.53
N GLU A 367 14.05 6.50 -20.25
CA GLU A 367 13.62 5.50 -21.23
C GLU A 367 12.12 5.58 -21.54
N TYR A 368 11.30 5.83 -20.52
CA TYR A 368 9.85 5.64 -20.62
C TYR A 368 9.02 6.89 -20.31
N ARG A 369 9.25 7.55 -19.15
CA ARG A 369 8.52 8.75 -18.70
C ARG A 369 9.15 9.36 -17.45
N TYR A 370 9.40 10.67 -17.46
CA TYR A 370 9.85 11.41 -16.27
C TYR A 370 8.84 11.37 -15.11
N PRO A 371 9.28 11.30 -13.84
CA PRO A 371 10.65 11.02 -13.39
C PRO A 371 11.00 9.51 -13.39
N CYS A 372 9.97 8.66 -13.43
CA CYS A 372 10.05 7.23 -13.74
C CYS A 372 8.66 6.73 -14.20
N PRO A 373 8.57 5.66 -15.01
CA PRO A 373 7.30 4.99 -15.26
C PRO A 373 6.74 4.40 -13.96
N LEU A 374 5.42 4.27 -13.87
CA LEU A 374 4.76 3.51 -12.79
C LEU A 374 4.51 2.04 -13.16
N TYR A 375 4.72 1.69 -14.44
CA TYR A 375 4.55 0.34 -14.98
C TYR A 375 5.88 -0.39 -15.20
N SER A 376 5.79 -1.71 -15.08
CA SER A 376 6.86 -2.68 -15.30
C SER A 376 6.73 -3.32 -16.68
N VAL A 377 7.84 -3.41 -17.39
CA VAL A 377 7.96 -4.11 -18.68
C VAL A 377 8.86 -5.34 -18.49
N ARG A 378 8.35 -6.51 -18.91
CA ARG A 378 9.09 -7.78 -18.90
C ARG A 378 9.99 -7.88 -20.13
N PHE A 379 11.11 -8.60 -20.01
CA PHE A 379 12.01 -8.90 -21.13
C PHE A 379 12.55 -7.67 -21.88
N ARG A 380 12.69 -6.52 -21.20
CA ARG A 380 13.31 -5.31 -21.77
C ARG A 380 14.83 -5.41 -21.71
N LYS A 381 15.55 -4.66 -22.56
CA LYS A 381 17.00 -4.48 -22.41
C LYS A 381 17.28 -3.87 -21.02
N PRO A 382 18.25 -4.40 -20.24
CA PRO A 382 18.73 -3.74 -19.04
C PRO A 382 19.30 -2.35 -19.36
N LEU A 383 19.05 -1.36 -18.50
CA LEU A 383 19.52 0.02 -18.72
C LEU A 383 20.93 0.27 -18.16
N PHE A 384 21.47 -0.72 -17.44
CA PHE A 384 22.85 -0.81 -16.96
C PHE A 384 23.34 -2.25 -17.13
N GLY A 385 24.62 -2.39 -17.46
CA GLY A 385 25.35 -3.65 -17.52
C GLY A 385 26.29 -3.81 -16.33
N GLU A 386 27.47 -4.39 -16.59
CA GLU A 386 28.54 -4.43 -15.60
C GLU A 386 28.99 -3.02 -15.19
N ILE A 387 29.52 -2.88 -13.97
CA ILE A 387 29.97 -1.57 -13.45
C ILE A 387 31.27 -1.18 -14.14
N GLY A 388 31.19 -0.33 -15.16
CA GLY A 388 32.34 0.25 -15.87
C GLY A 388 33.09 1.32 -15.05
N HIS A 389 33.79 2.23 -15.73
CA HIS A 389 34.51 3.34 -15.11
C HIS A 389 33.57 4.50 -14.72
N THR A 390 32.93 4.39 -13.55
CA THR A 390 32.08 5.43 -12.94
C THR A 390 32.74 6.07 -11.72
N ILE A 391 32.49 7.36 -11.49
CA ILE A 391 32.89 8.07 -10.25
C ILE A 391 32.36 7.37 -8.99
N MET A 392 31.22 6.68 -9.11
CA MET A 392 30.60 5.95 -8.01
C MET A 392 31.47 4.80 -7.47
N ARG A 393 32.45 4.29 -8.22
CA ARG A 393 33.43 3.31 -7.71
C ARG A 393 34.28 3.87 -6.56
N LEU A 394 34.42 5.20 -6.43
CA LEU A 394 35.11 5.85 -5.31
C LEU A 394 34.19 6.06 -4.09
N LEU A 395 32.87 5.93 -4.28
CA LEU A 395 31.83 6.29 -3.31
C LEU A 395 31.06 5.08 -2.77
N VAL A 396 31.11 3.95 -3.49
CA VAL A 396 30.40 2.70 -3.16
C VAL A 396 31.27 1.49 -3.44
N ASP A 397 31.34 0.58 -2.46
CA ASP A 397 31.91 -0.75 -2.64
C ASP A 397 30.91 -1.66 -3.39
N PHE A 398 30.95 -1.66 -4.72
CA PHE A 398 30.10 -2.53 -5.53
C PHE A 398 30.37 -4.04 -5.35
N ARG A 399 31.50 -4.43 -4.75
CA ARG A 399 31.89 -5.84 -4.59
C ARG A 399 31.26 -6.47 -3.35
N ASN A 400 31.33 -5.78 -2.20
CA ASN A 400 30.83 -6.31 -0.92
C ASN A 400 29.80 -5.40 -0.23
N TYR A 401 29.54 -4.20 -0.76
CA TYR A 401 28.62 -3.20 -0.21
C TYR A 401 28.95 -2.80 1.24
N ARG A 402 30.24 -2.82 1.62
CA ARG A 402 30.72 -2.43 2.97
C ARG A 402 30.51 -0.96 3.27
N TYR A 403 30.56 -0.11 2.24
CA TYR A 403 30.22 1.30 2.30
C TYR A 403 29.43 1.70 1.05
N SER A 404 28.58 2.71 1.21
CA SER A 404 27.88 3.40 0.14
C SER A 404 27.78 4.88 0.49
N LEU A 405 27.42 5.70 -0.51
CA LEU A 405 27.24 7.13 -0.37
C LEU A 405 26.16 7.42 0.70
N PRO A 406 26.43 8.23 1.74
CA PRO A 406 25.45 8.54 2.75
C PRO A 406 24.30 9.36 2.14
N MET A 407 23.07 8.92 2.40
CA MET A 407 21.84 9.60 1.99
C MET A 407 21.28 10.42 3.15
N VAL A 408 20.81 11.64 2.88
CA VAL A 408 20.17 12.50 3.88
C VAL A 408 18.72 12.72 3.48
N PRO A 409 17.72 12.27 4.27
CA PRO A 409 16.32 12.46 3.94
C PRO A 409 15.97 13.93 3.66
N GLY A 410 15.31 14.17 2.52
CA GLY A 410 14.88 15.48 2.07
C GLY A 410 15.99 16.44 1.62
N LEU A 411 17.27 16.03 1.67
CA LEU A 411 18.35 16.80 1.06
C LEU A 411 18.15 16.83 -0.45
N THR A 412 18.19 18.02 -1.04
CA THR A 412 18.04 18.22 -2.49
C THR A 412 19.15 19.12 -3.02
N VAL A 413 19.48 18.96 -4.30
CA VAL A 413 20.46 19.79 -5.02
C VAL A 413 19.75 20.39 -6.22
N ASP A 414 19.68 21.71 -6.24
CA ASP A 414 19.14 22.54 -7.32
C ASP A 414 20.32 23.07 -8.16
N LEU A 415 20.33 22.85 -9.48
CA LEU A 415 21.27 23.46 -10.42
C LEU A 415 20.53 24.50 -11.28
N GLU A 416 21.01 25.75 -11.24
CA GLU A 416 20.52 26.89 -12.01
C GLU A 416 21.72 27.61 -12.67
N ALA A 417 21.49 28.43 -13.70
CA ALA A 417 22.52 28.88 -14.65
C ALA A 417 23.77 29.57 -14.06
N GLN A 418 23.66 30.24 -12.90
CA GLN A 418 24.79 30.84 -12.18
C GLN A 418 24.78 30.47 -10.68
N ARG A 419 23.87 29.58 -10.27
CA ARG A 419 23.63 29.26 -8.86
C ARG A 419 23.31 27.80 -8.68
N THR A 420 24.08 27.13 -7.85
CA THR A 420 23.77 25.81 -7.33
C THR A 420 23.34 25.95 -5.88
N LEU A 421 22.24 25.28 -5.51
CA LEU A 421 21.67 25.34 -4.16
C LEU A 421 21.49 23.93 -3.60
N ILE A 422 22.28 23.62 -2.56
CA ILE A 422 22.22 22.38 -1.78
C ILE A 422 21.40 22.66 -0.52
N LYS A 423 20.24 22.03 -0.38
CA LYS A 423 19.30 22.23 0.73
C LYS A 423 19.43 21.10 1.75
N ILE A 424 19.68 21.45 3.01
CA ILE A 424 19.91 20.48 4.09
C ILE A 424 18.86 20.70 5.20
N LEU A 425 18.16 19.62 5.60
CA LEU A 425 17.12 19.65 6.64
C LEU A 425 17.61 19.14 8.01
N MET A 426 18.71 18.38 8.05
CA MET A 426 19.14 17.67 9.26
C MET A 426 20.66 17.44 9.34
N LYS A 427 21.18 17.31 10.56
CA LYS A 427 22.62 17.25 10.86
C LYS A 427 23.26 15.95 10.37
N ALA A 428 23.96 16.01 9.24
CA ALA A 428 24.42 14.82 8.50
C ALA A 428 25.92 14.79 8.17
N LEU A 429 26.80 15.12 9.13
CA LEU A 429 28.25 15.26 8.87
C LEU A 429 29.19 14.25 9.58
N ASN A 430 28.67 13.28 10.32
CA ASN A 430 29.51 12.43 11.19
C ASN A 430 30.23 11.26 10.48
N LYS A 431 30.24 11.18 9.14
CA LYS A 431 30.75 9.99 8.39
C LYS A 431 31.57 10.28 7.13
N SER A 432 32.11 11.49 6.96
CA SER A 432 32.91 11.87 5.78
C SER A 432 34.38 12.18 6.13
N ASN A 433 35.29 11.86 5.22
CA ASN A 433 36.73 12.16 5.31
C ASN A 433 36.96 13.68 5.30
N GLU A 434 37.96 14.20 6.03
CA GLU A 434 38.26 15.64 6.11
C GLU A 434 38.44 16.31 4.74
N HIS A 435 39.02 15.60 3.77
CA HIS A 435 39.29 16.09 2.41
C HIS A 435 38.14 15.91 1.42
N VAL A 436 37.15 15.05 1.72
CA VAL A 436 36.04 14.73 0.80
C VAL A 436 34.72 14.67 1.56
N LEU A 437 33.79 15.55 1.18
CA LEU A 437 32.41 15.55 1.64
C LEU A 437 31.49 15.15 0.47
N ALA A 438 31.16 13.87 0.39
CA ALA A 438 30.26 13.33 -0.63
C ALA A 438 28.94 12.86 0.03
N ILE A 439 27.80 13.33 -0.48
CA ILE A 439 26.46 13.02 0.04
C ILE A 439 25.48 12.82 -1.12
N GLY A 440 24.63 11.81 -1.01
CA GLY A 440 23.56 11.53 -1.96
C GLY A 440 22.29 12.32 -1.63
N ALA A 441 21.64 12.84 -2.67
CA ALA A 441 20.46 13.68 -2.60
C ALA A 441 19.19 12.87 -2.91
N CYS A 442 18.06 13.30 -2.34
CA CYS A 442 16.74 12.79 -2.69
C CYS A 442 16.27 13.31 -4.05
N PHE A 443 15.22 12.67 -4.60
CA PHE A 443 14.48 13.23 -5.73
C PHE A 443 13.92 14.61 -5.37
N ASN A 444 14.00 15.55 -6.30
CA ASN A 444 13.61 16.93 -6.08
C ASN A 444 12.31 17.26 -6.83
N GLU A 445 11.19 17.19 -6.12
CA GLU A 445 9.85 17.44 -6.70
C GLU A 445 9.66 18.90 -7.19
N THR A 446 10.52 19.84 -6.75
CA THR A 446 10.50 21.23 -7.20
C THR A 446 11.34 21.49 -8.46
N ALA A 447 12.09 20.50 -8.95
CA ALA A 447 12.90 20.61 -10.16
C ALA A 447 12.10 20.18 -11.39
N ASP A 448 12.18 20.99 -12.45
CA ASP A 448 11.57 20.66 -13.74
C ASP A 448 12.36 19.61 -14.53
N SER A 449 13.59 19.34 -14.12
CA SER A 449 14.54 18.46 -14.77
C SER A 449 15.47 17.77 -13.77
N HIS A 450 16.14 16.69 -14.17
CA HIS A 450 17.16 16.01 -13.37
C HIS A 450 18.34 15.55 -14.24
N LEU A 451 19.54 15.60 -13.67
CA LEU A 451 20.70 14.91 -14.22
C LEU A 451 20.50 13.39 -14.15
N ILE A 452 20.85 12.72 -15.25
CA ILE A 452 20.88 11.26 -15.38
C ILE A 452 22.26 10.79 -15.79
N CYS A 453 22.57 9.56 -15.43
CA CYS A 453 23.74 8.85 -15.90
C CYS A 453 23.27 7.71 -16.83
N VAL A 454 23.71 7.76 -18.08
CA VAL A 454 23.43 6.75 -19.11
C VAL A 454 24.69 5.92 -19.31
N GLN A 455 24.57 4.60 -19.25
CA GLN A 455 25.65 3.70 -19.67
C GLN A 455 25.47 3.39 -21.16
N ALA A 456 26.51 3.62 -21.95
CA ALA A 456 26.57 3.24 -23.36
C ALA A 456 26.92 1.75 -23.50
N ASP A 457 26.76 1.20 -24.71
CA ASP A 457 26.99 -0.23 -24.97
C ASP A 457 28.47 -0.65 -24.85
N ASP A 458 29.41 0.30 -24.90
CA ASP A 458 30.84 0.11 -24.59
C ASP A 458 31.15 0.15 -23.08
N GLY A 459 30.13 0.34 -22.24
CA GLY A 459 30.25 0.43 -20.78
C GLY A 459 30.64 1.81 -20.25
N GLN A 460 30.87 2.83 -21.10
CA GLN A 460 31.15 4.20 -20.67
C GLN A 460 29.91 4.88 -20.08
N TYR A 461 30.13 5.84 -19.18
CA TYR A 461 29.06 6.60 -18.53
C TYR A 461 29.01 8.03 -19.06
N GLN A 462 27.84 8.46 -19.50
CA GLN A 462 27.57 9.81 -19.98
C GLN A 462 26.55 10.51 -19.07
N THR A 463 26.76 11.79 -18.80
CA THR A 463 25.77 12.60 -18.07
C THR A 463 24.86 13.30 -19.07
N GLN A 464 23.55 13.18 -18.87
CA GLN A 464 22.52 13.86 -19.66
C GLN A 464 21.50 14.49 -18.69
N ALA A 465 20.52 15.23 -19.20
CA ALA A 465 19.41 15.75 -18.39
C ALA A 465 18.06 15.33 -18.99
N ILE A 466 17.11 14.97 -18.13
CA ILE A 466 15.71 14.72 -18.50
C ILE A 466 14.83 15.79 -17.87
N SER A 467 13.73 16.16 -18.54
CA SER A 467 12.87 17.27 -18.11
C SER A 467 11.40 17.01 -18.39
N ILE A 468 10.52 17.62 -17.60
CA ILE A 468 9.06 17.65 -17.79
C ILE A 468 8.69 18.47 -19.03
N HIS A 469 9.43 19.56 -19.25
CA HIS A 469 9.29 20.49 -20.37
C HIS A 469 10.58 20.47 -21.18
N ASN A 470 10.55 20.58 -22.51
CA ASN A 470 11.75 20.46 -23.36
C ASN A 470 12.81 21.59 -23.17
N GLN A 471 12.68 22.44 -22.16
CA GLN A 471 13.74 23.33 -21.67
C GLN A 471 13.79 23.30 -20.13
N PRO A 472 14.95 22.99 -19.52
CA PRO A 472 15.14 23.02 -18.07
C PRO A 472 15.36 24.45 -17.58
N ARG A 473 14.70 24.83 -16.49
CA ARG A 473 15.02 26.05 -15.71
C ARG A 473 15.74 25.70 -14.41
N LYS A 474 15.54 24.49 -13.91
CA LYS A 474 16.05 24.06 -12.60
C LYS A 474 16.29 22.55 -12.59
N THR A 475 17.55 22.14 -12.64
CA THR A 475 17.93 20.73 -12.79
C THR A 475 18.38 20.12 -11.46
N GLY A 476 17.72 19.06 -11.04
CA GLY A 476 18.08 18.30 -9.84
C GLY A 476 19.34 17.44 -10.04
N SER A 477 20.27 17.45 -9.08
CA SER A 477 21.37 16.46 -9.03
C SER A 477 21.06 15.35 -8.03
N CYS A 478 21.46 14.12 -8.36
CA CYS A 478 21.28 12.95 -7.49
C CYS A 478 22.33 12.84 -6.36
N PHE A 479 23.47 13.54 -6.46
CA PHE A 479 24.46 13.66 -5.38
C PHE A 479 25.28 14.95 -5.53
N PHE A 480 26.07 15.25 -4.49
CA PHE A 480 27.15 16.23 -4.57
C PHE A 480 28.43 15.74 -3.89
N ILE A 481 29.57 16.27 -4.33
CA ILE A 481 30.91 16.04 -3.77
C ILE A 481 31.59 17.40 -3.60
N PHE A 482 32.02 17.75 -2.39
CA PHE A 482 33.09 18.72 -2.19
C PHE A 482 34.42 17.99 -2.01
N SER A 483 35.47 18.43 -2.70
CA SER A 483 36.81 17.87 -2.64
C SER A 483 37.84 18.96 -2.37
N SER A 484 38.71 18.77 -1.36
CA SER A 484 39.78 19.71 -1.02
C SER A 484 41.02 19.60 -1.94
N ALA A 485 40.82 19.19 -3.20
CA ALA A 485 41.90 18.90 -4.15
C ALA A 485 42.38 20.13 -4.94
N LEU A 486 41.79 21.31 -4.73
CA LEU A 486 42.18 22.53 -5.43
C LEU A 486 43.50 23.07 -4.85
N LYS A 487 44.52 23.19 -5.69
CA LYS A 487 45.79 23.81 -5.34
C LYS A 487 45.65 25.34 -5.39
N ALA A 488 46.18 26.05 -4.39
CA ALA A 488 46.15 27.52 -4.35
C ALA A 488 46.79 28.18 -5.59
N SER A 489 47.76 27.51 -6.24
CA SER A 489 48.41 27.96 -7.47
C SER A 489 47.56 27.81 -8.75
N ALA A 490 46.34 27.27 -8.66
CA ALA A 490 45.50 27.01 -9.84
C ALA A 490 44.83 28.28 -10.43
N GLY A 491 44.80 29.40 -9.70
CA GLY A 491 44.14 30.64 -10.15
C GLY A 491 42.60 30.64 -10.04
N TYR A 492 42.03 29.62 -9.39
CA TYR A 492 40.59 29.49 -9.12
C TYR A 492 40.29 29.68 -7.63
N LEU A 493 39.15 30.29 -7.32
CA LEU A 493 38.60 30.35 -5.95
C LEU A 493 38.01 28.98 -5.57
N ALA A 494 37.17 28.45 -6.46
CA ALA A 494 36.65 27.09 -6.46
C ALA A 494 36.29 26.70 -7.90
N LYS A 495 36.15 25.39 -8.16
CA LYS A 495 35.73 24.87 -9.47
C LYS A 495 34.51 23.97 -9.33
N SER A 496 33.38 24.41 -9.88
CA SER A 496 32.19 23.59 -10.08
C SER A 496 32.35 22.73 -11.36
N SER A 497 31.74 21.55 -11.38
CA SER A 497 31.72 20.63 -12.52
C SER A 497 30.63 19.58 -12.36
N ILE A 498 30.14 19.06 -13.48
CA ILE A 498 29.17 17.95 -13.51
C ILE A 498 29.91 16.68 -13.94
N VAL A 499 29.95 15.68 -13.05
CA VAL A 499 30.57 14.36 -13.27
C VAL A 499 29.58 13.30 -12.76
N GLU A 500 28.59 12.95 -13.59
CA GLU A 500 27.42 12.11 -13.24
C GLU A 500 26.52 12.65 -12.10
N GLY A 501 26.87 13.83 -11.57
CA GLY A 501 26.33 14.55 -10.42
C GLY A 501 27.22 15.78 -10.14
N LEU A 502 26.96 16.53 -9.07
CA LEU A 502 27.70 17.76 -8.77
C LEU A 502 29.07 17.46 -8.13
N MET A 503 30.16 18.02 -8.66
CA MET A 503 31.48 18.00 -8.03
C MET A 503 32.07 19.42 -7.94
N VAL A 504 32.40 19.83 -6.71
CA VAL A 504 32.98 21.14 -6.40
C VAL A 504 34.36 20.95 -5.78
N GLN A 505 35.39 21.45 -6.46
CA GLN A 505 36.77 21.45 -5.97
C GLN A 505 37.05 22.77 -5.24
N ILE A 506 37.47 22.68 -3.99
CA ILE A 506 37.76 23.80 -3.09
C ILE A 506 39.13 23.61 -2.43
N THR A 507 39.64 24.62 -1.73
CA THR A 507 40.89 24.48 -0.95
C THR A 507 40.63 23.75 0.38
N VAL A 508 41.70 23.40 1.10
CA VAL A 508 41.61 22.75 2.41
C VAL A 508 41.01 23.69 3.47
N GLU A 509 41.31 24.99 3.37
CA GLU A 509 40.81 26.05 4.25
C GLU A 509 39.30 26.23 4.06
N THR A 510 38.82 26.39 2.82
CA THR A 510 37.38 26.47 2.50
C THR A 510 36.64 25.20 2.95
N MET A 511 37.25 24.02 2.84
CA MET A 511 36.66 22.77 3.34
C MET A 511 36.52 22.78 4.87
N ALA A 512 37.53 23.27 5.60
CA ALA A 512 37.48 23.38 7.05
C ALA A 512 36.37 24.36 7.52
N GLU A 513 36.21 25.48 6.82
CA GLU A 513 35.13 26.46 7.06
C GLU A 513 33.74 25.90 6.75
N LEU A 514 33.54 25.30 5.57
CA LEU A 514 32.29 24.64 5.18
C LEU A 514 31.85 23.65 6.25
N ARG A 515 32.77 22.79 6.71
CA ARG A 515 32.51 21.81 7.78
C ARG A 515 32.21 22.46 9.12
N ARG A 516 32.82 23.61 9.42
CA ARG A 516 32.53 24.39 10.64
C ARG A 516 31.12 24.97 10.59
N SER A 517 30.74 25.67 9.52
CA SER A 517 29.39 26.20 9.33
C SER A 517 28.33 25.10 9.38
N LEU A 518 28.60 23.94 8.75
CA LEU A 518 27.72 22.78 8.80
C LEU A 518 27.60 22.12 10.20
N ARG A 519 28.63 22.21 11.06
CA ARG A 519 28.53 21.79 12.47
C ARG A 519 27.71 22.77 13.31
N GLU A 520 27.79 24.05 12.98
CA GLU A 520 27.08 25.18 13.61
C GLU A 520 25.64 25.36 13.07
N MET A 521 25.21 24.57 12.07
CA MET A 521 23.92 24.70 11.37
C MET A 521 23.71 26.09 10.75
N LYS A 522 24.78 26.63 10.15
CA LYS A 522 24.78 27.88 9.40
C LYS A 522 24.91 27.64 7.90
N ASP A 523 24.25 28.49 7.13
CA ASP A 523 24.43 28.60 5.68
C ASP A 523 25.89 28.89 5.33
N TYR A 524 26.32 28.42 4.17
CA TYR A 524 27.65 28.68 3.62
C TYR A 524 27.57 28.81 2.10
N THR A 525 28.35 29.72 1.51
CA THR A 525 28.39 29.89 0.04
C THR A 525 29.83 29.83 -0.44
N VAL A 526 30.06 29.05 -1.49
CA VAL A 526 31.34 28.92 -2.18
C VAL A 526 31.23 29.62 -3.53
N THR A 527 32.07 30.62 -3.76
CA THR A 527 32.20 31.28 -5.07
C THR A 527 33.13 30.47 -5.97
N CYS A 528 32.56 29.89 -7.03
CA CYS A 528 33.30 29.16 -8.06
C CYS A 528 33.64 30.08 -9.22
N GLY A 529 34.81 29.87 -9.84
CA GLY A 529 35.34 30.72 -10.90
C GLY A 529 36.82 31.07 -10.68
N ARG A 530 37.38 31.83 -11.62
CA ARG A 530 38.76 32.33 -11.54
C ARG A 530 38.85 33.57 -10.66
N LEU A 531 40.03 33.84 -10.08
CA LEU A 531 40.28 35.06 -9.32
C LEU A 531 40.22 36.33 -10.18
N ASP A 532 40.51 36.22 -11.48
CA ASP A 532 40.67 37.34 -12.41
C ASP A 532 39.40 37.68 -13.23
N GLN A 533 38.32 36.90 -13.09
CA GLN A 533 37.10 37.02 -13.88
C GLN A 533 35.86 36.95 -12.99
N SER A 534 35.33 38.11 -12.59
CA SER A 534 34.13 38.23 -11.73
C SER A 534 32.82 37.95 -12.48
N GLU A 535 32.73 38.29 -13.76
CA GLU A 535 31.50 38.14 -14.57
C GLU A 535 31.13 36.67 -14.89
N SER A 536 32.08 35.74 -14.73
CA SER A 536 31.90 34.30 -14.97
C SER A 536 31.88 33.48 -13.68
N GLN A 537 31.53 34.08 -12.54
CA GLN A 537 31.49 33.38 -11.25
C GLN A 537 30.13 32.70 -11.02
N GLU A 538 30.17 31.48 -10.49
CA GLU A 538 29.00 30.68 -10.10
C GLU A 538 28.96 30.57 -8.57
N LEU A 539 27.77 30.63 -7.98
CA LEU A 539 27.60 30.48 -6.52
C LEU A 539 27.10 29.09 -6.17
N VAL A 540 27.85 28.36 -5.34
CA VAL A 540 27.38 27.11 -4.71
C VAL A 540 26.96 27.43 -3.28
N CYS A 541 25.66 27.59 -3.06
CA CYS A 541 25.05 27.83 -1.76
C CYS A 541 24.68 26.50 -1.08
N VAL A 542 25.12 26.32 0.16
CA VAL A 542 24.62 25.28 1.07
C VAL A 542 23.72 25.97 2.08
N GLN A 543 22.42 25.69 2.02
CA GLN A 543 21.42 26.34 2.86
C GLN A 543 20.73 25.35 3.79
N TRP A 544 20.58 25.74 5.04
CA TRP A 544 19.71 25.07 5.99
C TRP A 544 18.29 25.50 5.71
N VAL A 545 17.49 24.53 5.28
CA VAL A 545 16.06 24.75 5.09
C VAL A 545 15.38 24.29 6.38
N GLU A 546 14.69 25.20 7.06
CA GLU A 546 13.69 24.77 8.02
C GLU A 546 12.57 24.08 7.24
N GLU A 547 12.12 22.91 7.67
CA GLU A 547 10.93 22.30 7.06
C GLU A 547 9.74 23.27 7.16
N PRO A 548 9.08 23.61 6.05
CA PRO A 548 7.73 24.17 6.08
C PRO A 548 6.80 23.04 6.52
N ILE A 549 6.53 22.97 7.82
CA ILE A 549 5.64 21.97 8.45
C ILE A 549 4.19 22.10 7.92
N ASP A 550 3.88 23.22 7.27
CA ASP A 550 2.57 23.76 6.92
C ASP A 550 2.07 23.43 5.49
N GLY A 551 2.80 22.63 4.71
CA GLY A 551 2.41 22.14 3.38
C GLY A 551 1.32 21.04 3.36
N LYS A 552 0.11 21.36 3.84
CA LYS A 552 -1.00 20.43 4.15
C LYS A 552 -1.25 19.26 3.18
N SER A 553 -0.82 18.08 3.62
CA SER A 553 -1.42 16.75 3.38
C SER A 553 -1.20 15.93 4.67
N MET A 554 -1.88 14.79 4.86
CA MET A 554 -1.62 13.90 6.01
C MET A 554 -0.20 13.28 6.00
N GLU A 555 0.57 13.56 4.94
CA GLU A 555 1.97 13.18 4.75
C GLU A 555 2.97 14.04 5.55
N SER A 556 2.58 15.22 6.04
CA SER A 556 3.49 16.14 6.77
C SER A 556 3.53 15.93 8.30
N ILE A 557 2.83 14.92 8.83
CA ILE A 557 2.87 14.60 10.26
C ILE A 557 4.11 13.73 10.54
N ILE A 558 4.88 14.06 11.59
CA ILE A 558 5.98 13.22 12.07
C ILE A 558 5.41 11.89 12.57
N SER A 559 5.44 10.89 11.69
CA SER A 559 4.99 9.52 11.96
C SER A 559 6.17 8.69 12.47
N THR A 560 6.16 8.39 13.76
CA THR A 560 7.11 7.44 14.34
C THR A 560 6.54 6.03 14.20
N LYS A 561 6.94 5.32 13.13
CA LYS A 561 6.62 3.89 12.98
C LYS A 561 7.35 3.08 14.06
N MET A 562 6.64 2.76 15.14
CA MET A 562 7.17 1.91 16.22
C MET A 562 6.97 0.44 15.87
N PHE A 563 8.05 -0.20 15.41
CA PHE A 563 8.01 -1.62 15.05
C PHE A 563 8.08 -2.52 16.30
N GLN A 564 7.11 -3.44 16.40
CA GLN A 564 7.06 -4.60 17.31
C GLN A 564 7.22 -4.34 18.83
N LYS A 565 6.08 -4.43 19.55
CA LYS A 565 5.99 -5.13 20.85
C LYS A 565 4.56 -5.31 21.41
N SER A 566 3.56 -4.68 20.82
CA SER A 566 2.18 -4.63 21.36
C SER A 566 1.16 -5.30 20.42
N GLU A 567 1.27 -6.63 20.27
CA GLU A 567 0.17 -7.45 19.75
C GLU A 567 -0.49 -8.24 20.89
N TYR A 568 -1.82 -8.31 20.86
CA TYR A 568 -2.62 -9.03 21.84
C TYR A 568 -3.63 -9.92 21.12
N LYS A 569 -3.83 -11.13 21.65
CA LYS A 569 -4.59 -12.21 21.00
C LYS A 569 -5.74 -12.61 21.90
N GLU A 570 -6.96 -12.57 21.38
CA GLU A 570 -8.18 -12.90 22.13
C GLU A 570 -9.29 -13.32 21.15
N ASN A 571 -10.15 -14.26 21.53
CA ASN A 571 -11.30 -14.70 20.71
C ASN A 571 -10.96 -15.08 19.24
N GLY A 572 -9.78 -15.65 18.99
CA GLY A 572 -9.32 -15.99 17.63
C GLY A 572 -9.01 -14.77 16.75
N LYS A 573 -8.76 -13.60 17.34
CA LYS A 573 -8.38 -12.36 16.67
C LYS A 573 -7.10 -11.81 17.28
N ILE A 574 -6.39 -10.95 16.54
CA ILE A 574 -5.22 -10.20 17.00
C ILE A 574 -5.54 -8.71 16.91
N ILE A 575 -5.30 -7.93 17.97
CA ILE A 575 -5.17 -6.48 17.87
C ILE A 575 -3.69 -6.09 17.88
N ARG A 576 -3.29 -5.24 16.92
CA ARG A 576 -1.91 -4.78 16.76
C ARG A 576 -1.85 -3.27 16.61
N TRP A 577 -1.04 -2.62 17.46
CA TRP A 577 -0.60 -1.24 17.26
C TRP A 577 0.46 -1.19 16.15
N THR A 578 0.37 -0.21 15.25
CA THR A 578 1.24 -0.13 14.05
C THR A 578 1.96 1.21 13.89
N GLU A 579 1.29 2.32 14.18
CA GLU A 579 1.78 3.67 13.92
C GLU A 579 1.35 4.62 15.04
N VAL A 580 2.17 5.64 15.32
CA VAL A 580 1.79 6.81 16.11
C VAL A 580 2.18 8.08 15.36
N PHE A 581 1.28 9.06 15.40
CA PHE A 581 1.39 10.36 14.77
C PHE A 581 1.40 11.43 15.86
N PHE A 582 2.43 12.28 15.90
CA PHE A 582 2.50 13.41 16.82
C PHE A 582 2.01 14.68 16.11
N LEU A 583 0.85 15.17 16.53
CA LEU A 583 0.11 16.29 15.94
C LEU A 583 0.45 17.57 16.73
N GLN A 584 1.39 18.37 16.22
CA GLN A 584 1.75 19.66 16.82
C GLN A 584 0.74 20.76 16.41
N ARG A 585 0.29 21.59 17.35
CA ARG A 585 -0.50 22.80 17.06
C ARG A 585 0.43 23.92 16.58
N ALA A 586 -0.06 24.77 15.67
CA ALA A 586 0.76 25.69 14.88
C ALA A 586 1.34 26.91 15.64
N ASP A 587 0.88 27.20 16.86
CA ASP A 587 1.03 28.53 17.49
C ASP A 587 2.05 28.62 18.64
N HIS A 588 3.04 27.73 18.74
CA HIS A 588 4.02 27.74 19.86
C HIS A 588 5.50 27.83 19.44
N PRO A 589 6.35 28.59 20.17
CA PRO A 589 7.73 28.85 19.77
C PRO A 589 8.61 27.60 19.88
N LYS A 590 9.38 27.30 18.83
CA LYS A 590 10.34 26.20 18.77
C LYS A 590 11.43 26.40 19.84
N GLY A 591 11.46 25.59 20.90
CA GLY A 591 12.34 25.89 22.04
C GLY A 591 12.64 24.80 23.08
N ALA A 592 12.17 23.56 22.92
CA ALA A 592 12.55 22.48 23.85
C ALA A 592 12.68 21.12 23.13
N VAL A 593 13.87 20.51 23.22
CA VAL A 593 14.01 19.06 23.04
C VAL A 593 13.46 18.40 24.29
N THR A 594 12.14 18.24 24.34
CA THR A 594 11.45 17.56 25.44
C THR A 594 11.86 16.08 25.48
N ASP A 595 11.90 15.50 26.68
CA ASP A 595 12.51 14.19 26.93
C ASP A 595 11.81 13.07 26.15
N SER A 596 12.41 12.67 25.03
CA SER A 596 11.82 11.72 24.07
C SER A 596 11.56 10.35 24.70
N ALA A 597 12.36 9.95 25.70
CA ALA A 597 12.23 8.65 26.35
C ALA A 597 10.90 8.52 27.13
N GLU A 598 10.52 9.56 27.87
CA GLU A 598 9.28 9.58 28.67
C GLU A 598 8.03 9.64 27.77
N HIS A 599 8.09 10.38 26.66
CA HIS A 599 7.03 10.42 25.66
C HIS A 599 6.77 9.03 25.03
N ASN A 600 7.85 8.31 24.67
CA ASN A 600 7.75 6.97 24.11
C ASN A 600 7.16 5.97 25.13
N ARG A 601 7.59 6.03 26.40
CA ARG A 601 7.06 5.19 27.49
C ARG A 601 5.56 5.42 27.75
N LEU A 602 5.12 6.67 27.75
CA LEU A 602 3.70 7.00 27.92
C LEU A 602 2.88 6.48 26.74
N THR A 603 3.37 6.67 25.51
CA THR A 603 2.72 6.19 24.28
C THR A 603 2.53 4.67 24.31
N GLU A 604 3.56 3.90 24.70
CA GLU A 604 3.49 2.45 24.84
C GLU A 604 2.48 2.02 25.92
N ARG A 605 2.43 2.72 27.07
CA ARG A 605 1.44 2.46 28.13
C ARG A 605 0.00 2.69 27.66
N ILE A 606 -0.23 3.76 26.90
CA ILE A 606 -1.53 4.08 26.29
C ILE A 606 -1.92 3.01 25.26
N ALA A 607 -1.00 2.63 24.37
CA ALA A 607 -1.23 1.60 23.35
C ALA A 607 -1.61 0.25 23.98
N ARG A 608 -0.88 -0.16 25.02
CA ARG A 608 -1.17 -1.38 25.81
C ARG A 608 -2.54 -1.32 26.48
N ALA A 609 -2.87 -0.19 27.13
CA ALA A 609 -4.15 0.02 27.79
C ALA A 609 -5.34 -0.09 26.80
N PHE A 610 -5.23 0.57 25.65
CA PHE A 610 -6.24 0.50 24.58
C PHE A 610 -6.45 -0.92 24.07
N CYS A 611 -5.36 -1.64 23.78
CA CYS A 611 -5.45 -3.01 23.27
C CYS A 611 -6.12 -3.95 24.30
N LEU A 612 -5.68 -3.91 25.55
CA LEU A 612 -6.21 -4.79 26.61
C LEU A 612 -7.70 -4.54 26.88
N ALA A 613 -8.14 -3.27 26.86
CA ALA A 613 -9.55 -2.92 27.03
C ALA A 613 -10.45 -3.46 25.90
N LEU A 614 -9.92 -3.58 24.67
CA LEU A 614 -10.67 -4.07 23.51
C LEU A 614 -10.52 -5.58 23.24
N CYS A 615 -9.58 -6.28 23.88
CA CYS A 615 -9.38 -7.73 23.73
C CYS A 615 -10.69 -8.55 23.84
N PRO A 616 -11.56 -8.36 24.87
CA PRO A 616 -12.82 -9.10 24.98
C PRO A 616 -13.80 -8.87 23.81
N HIS A 617 -13.61 -7.79 23.05
CA HIS A 617 -14.54 -7.29 22.04
C HIS A 617 -14.07 -7.47 20.59
N LEU A 618 -12.84 -7.98 20.36
CA LEU A 618 -12.23 -8.01 19.02
C LEU A 618 -13.08 -8.75 17.97
N LYS A 619 -13.75 -9.83 18.36
CA LYS A 619 -14.63 -10.59 17.45
C LYS A 619 -15.83 -9.76 17.00
N LEU A 620 -16.55 -9.13 17.94
CA LEU A 620 -17.69 -8.25 17.64
C LEU A 620 -17.26 -7.03 16.81
N LEU A 621 -16.18 -6.36 17.20
CA LEU A 621 -15.61 -5.23 16.45
C LEU A 621 -15.27 -5.63 15.00
N LYS A 622 -14.72 -6.82 14.78
CA LYS A 622 -14.40 -7.35 13.45
C LYS A 622 -15.67 -7.68 12.64
N GLU A 623 -16.67 -8.30 13.26
CA GLU A 623 -17.96 -8.66 12.65
C GLU A 623 -18.77 -7.41 12.23
N ASP A 624 -18.71 -6.33 13.01
CA ASP A 624 -19.27 -5.01 12.69
C ASP A 624 -18.45 -4.22 11.64
N GLY A 625 -17.30 -4.75 11.21
CA GLY A 625 -16.43 -4.13 10.19
C GLY A 625 -15.45 -3.07 10.71
N MET A 626 -15.27 -2.95 12.02
CA MET A 626 -14.31 -2.04 12.66
C MET A 626 -12.89 -2.65 12.70
N ALA A 627 -12.33 -2.95 11.53
CA ALA A 627 -11.04 -3.62 11.40
C ALA A 627 -9.81 -2.69 11.51
N LYS A 628 -9.99 -1.37 11.36
CA LYS A 628 -8.97 -0.33 11.61
C LYS A 628 -9.53 0.61 12.68
N LEU A 629 -8.76 0.82 13.75
CA LEU A 629 -9.13 1.67 14.87
C LEU A 629 -8.13 2.82 15.00
N GLY A 630 -8.61 4.00 15.40
CA GLY A 630 -7.78 5.13 15.79
C GLY A 630 -8.07 5.54 17.23
N LEU A 631 -7.02 5.88 17.98
CA LEU A 631 -7.10 6.52 19.29
C LEU A 631 -6.34 7.84 19.22
N ARG A 632 -7.04 8.97 19.32
CA ARG A 632 -6.41 10.28 19.49
C ARG A 632 -6.42 10.64 20.98
N VAL A 633 -5.27 11.03 21.53
CA VAL A 633 -5.11 11.49 22.91
C VAL A 633 -4.60 12.92 22.88
N THR A 634 -5.25 13.80 23.64
CA THR A 634 -4.90 15.22 23.78
C THR A 634 -4.36 15.47 25.18
N PHE A 635 -3.18 16.08 25.24
CA PHE A 635 -2.60 16.68 26.43
C PHE A 635 -2.52 18.20 26.20
N ASP A 636 -3.37 18.95 26.88
CA ASP A 636 -3.37 20.42 26.89
C ASP A 636 -3.50 20.90 28.35
N SER A 637 -3.08 22.14 28.58
CA SER A 637 -3.25 22.90 29.80
C SER A 637 -4.70 22.97 30.29
N GLN A 638 -5.66 22.98 29.36
CA GLN A 638 -7.10 23.05 29.64
C GLN A 638 -7.82 21.71 29.43
N GLU A 639 -7.44 20.94 28.40
CA GLU A 639 -8.09 19.68 28.03
C GLU A 639 -7.14 18.48 28.12
N VAL A 640 -7.53 17.46 28.88
CA VAL A 640 -6.85 16.15 28.90
C VAL A 640 -7.91 15.09 28.67
N GLY A 641 -7.74 14.29 27.61
CA GLY A 641 -8.75 13.31 27.21
C GLY A 641 -8.37 12.52 25.96
N PHE A 642 -9.28 11.64 25.52
CA PHE A 642 -9.10 10.83 24.33
C PHE A 642 -10.37 10.73 23.48
N VAL A 643 -10.20 10.38 22.21
CA VAL A 643 -11.26 10.05 21.27
C VAL A 643 -10.88 8.74 20.57
N ALA A 644 -11.78 7.75 20.58
CA ALA A 644 -11.58 6.47 19.91
C ALA A 644 -12.62 6.27 18.79
N GLY A 645 -12.19 5.79 17.64
CA GLY A 645 -13.06 5.63 16.47
C GLY A 645 -12.60 4.59 15.44
N SER A 646 -13.49 4.30 14.49
CA SER A 646 -13.25 3.43 13.35
C SER A 646 -14.08 3.91 12.15
N ASN A 647 -13.58 3.72 10.93
CA ASN A 647 -14.29 4.08 9.69
C ASN A 647 -14.83 5.54 9.64
N GLY A 648 -14.16 6.47 10.32
CA GLY A 648 -14.57 7.88 10.41
C GLY A 648 -15.72 8.16 11.39
N GLN A 649 -16.07 7.22 12.27
CA GLN A 649 -17.10 7.34 13.29
C GLN A 649 -16.53 7.01 14.69
N PRO A 650 -17.11 7.54 15.79
CA PRO A 650 -16.78 7.12 17.14
C PRO A 650 -17.07 5.63 17.36
N LEU A 651 -16.35 4.98 18.29
CA LEU A 651 -16.72 3.62 18.69
C LEU A 651 -18.07 3.62 19.44
N PRO A 652 -18.89 2.56 19.31
CA PRO A 652 -20.10 2.38 20.10
C PRO A 652 -19.85 2.53 21.62
N ALA A 653 -20.80 3.16 22.32
CA ALA A 653 -20.67 3.56 23.72
C ALA A 653 -20.26 2.42 24.68
N GLN A 654 -20.69 1.19 24.41
CA GLN A 654 -20.29 0.00 25.17
C GLN A 654 -18.77 -0.20 25.23
N TYR A 655 -18.04 0.16 24.17
CA TYR A 655 -16.58 0.07 24.11
C TYR A 655 -15.91 1.31 24.70
N LEU A 656 -16.52 2.50 24.57
CA LEU A 656 -16.01 3.73 25.18
C LEU A 656 -16.00 3.62 26.72
N ASN A 657 -17.08 3.11 27.32
CA ASN A 657 -17.14 2.87 28.77
C ASN A 657 -16.02 1.92 29.25
N ALA A 658 -15.69 0.90 28.46
CA ALA A 658 -14.58 -0.02 28.78
C ALA A 658 -13.22 0.71 28.68
N LEU A 659 -13.04 1.53 27.63
CA LEU A 659 -11.83 2.33 27.41
C LEU A 659 -11.61 3.38 28.50
N ASP A 660 -12.65 4.09 28.95
CA ASP A 660 -12.56 5.11 30.01
C ASP A 660 -11.93 4.54 31.29
N SER A 661 -12.40 3.35 31.71
CA SER A 661 -11.94 2.69 32.93
C SER A 661 -10.44 2.34 32.94
N VAL A 662 -9.82 2.18 31.75
CA VAL A 662 -8.42 1.76 31.60
C VAL A 662 -7.53 2.92 31.13
N LEU A 663 -8.01 3.81 30.26
CA LEU A 663 -7.23 4.90 29.68
C LEU A 663 -7.12 6.11 30.60
N ILE A 664 -8.19 6.53 31.28
CA ILE A 664 -8.17 7.74 32.12
C ILE A 664 -7.06 7.68 33.18
N PRO A 665 -6.86 6.58 33.94
CA PRO A 665 -5.75 6.48 34.91
C PRO A 665 -4.36 6.56 34.26
N VAL A 666 -4.20 6.03 33.04
CA VAL A 666 -2.91 6.05 32.32
C VAL A 666 -2.60 7.45 31.80
N ILE A 667 -3.57 8.11 31.16
CA ILE A 667 -3.45 9.47 30.63
C ILE A 667 -3.18 10.44 31.79
N HIS A 668 -3.93 10.35 32.89
CA HIS A 668 -3.76 11.23 34.05
C HIS A 668 -2.49 10.95 34.86
N SER A 669 -1.83 9.80 34.67
CA SER A 669 -0.52 9.54 35.28
C SER A 669 0.61 10.41 34.73
N ARG A 670 0.41 11.05 33.57
CA ARG A 670 1.24 12.18 33.11
C ARG A 670 0.85 13.42 33.93
N GLY A 671 1.38 13.53 35.15
CA GLY A 671 1.05 14.63 36.07
C GLY A 671 1.29 16.01 35.45
N ARG A 672 0.37 16.95 35.69
CA ARG A 672 0.41 18.32 35.15
C ARG A 672 1.65 19.07 35.63
N LYS A 673 2.72 19.12 34.83
CA LYS A 673 3.87 20.01 35.05
C LYS A 673 3.57 21.39 34.46
N ARG A 674 3.93 22.44 35.21
CA ARG A 674 3.71 23.83 34.79
C ARG A 674 4.66 24.17 33.64
N GLY A 675 4.13 24.31 32.43
CA GLY A 675 4.91 24.56 31.20
C GLY A 675 5.16 23.34 30.31
N ASP A 676 4.44 22.22 30.49
CA ASP A 676 4.47 21.10 29.53
C ASP A 676 3.78 21.53 28.21
N GLU A 677 4.38 21.21 27.06
CA GLU A 677 3.85 21.60 25.73
C GLU A 677 2.54 20.86 25.42
N SER A 678 1.63 21.50 24.67
CA SER A 678 0.43 20.83 24.19
C SER A 678 0.78 19.76 23.16
N ILE A 679 0.43 18.51 23.47
CA ILE A 679 0.74 17.33 22.65
C ILE A 679 -0.56 16.62 22.31
N VAL A 680 -0.87 16.57 21.03
CA VAL A 680 -1.89 15.67 20.50
C VAL A 680 -1.17 14.49 19.84
N MET A 681 -1.56 13.26 20.16
CA MET A 681 -1.02 12.05 19.55
C MET A 681 -2.15 11.18 19.01
N GLU A 682 -1.94 10.52 17.87
CA GLU A 682 -2.91 9.60 17.28
C GLU A 682 -2.26 8.24 16.99
N LEU A 683 -2.80 7.19 17.61
CA LEU A 683 -2.32 5.82 17.54
C LEU A 683 -3.25 4.99 16.64
N ILE A 684 -2.66 4.22 15.73
CA ILE A 684 -3.40 3.38 14.77
C ILE A 684 -3.26 1.90 15.09
N PHE A 685 -4.41 1.21 15.20
CA PHE A 685 -4.50 -0.21 15.50
C PHE A 685 -5.29 -0.95 14.41
N TYR A 686 -4.99 -2.23 14.23
CA TYR A 686 -5.71 -3.12 13.32
C TYR A 686 -6.17 -4.39 14.05
N ILE A 687 -7.38 -4.85 13.71
CA ILE A 687 -7.90 -6.16 14.14
C ILE A 687 -7.77 -7.16 12.98
N LEU A 688 -7.05 -8.25 13.25
CA LEU A 688 -6.66 -9.28 12.31
C LEU A 688 -7.18 -10.65 12.75
N GLU A 689 -7.22 -11.59 11.81
CA GLU A 689 -7.36 -13.03 12.10
C GLU A 689 -6.05 -13.56 12.71
N ASN A 690 -6.12 -14.58 13.58
CA ASN A 690 -4.98 -15.13 14.34
C ASN A 690 -4.22 -16.27 13.63
#